data_AF-A0A961F0R5-F1
#
_entry.id   AF-A0A961F0R5-F1
#
_cell.length_a   1.000
_cell.length_b   1.000
_cell.length_c   1.000
_cell.angle_alpha   90.00
_cell.angle_beta   90.00
_cell.angle_gamma   90.00
#
_symmetry.space_group_name_H-M   'P 1'
#
loop_
_entity.id
_entity.type
_entity.pdbx_description
1 polymer ?
#
loop_
_entity_poly.entity_id
_entity_poly.type
_entity_poly.pdbx_seq_one_letter_code
_entity_poly.pdbx_strand_id
1 'polypeptide(L)'
;MSFWLIPAVIITLVASLMLELVYLYLYLQKKERALLYWTIAWAVYVIRYIIILIALLAFPQIDWLARWAELFTVLFLLAGAWNFFYRSHPPGWIMIGGILMTVLYTVLYVYEAPFLYQHLPPFLMQGAVFICLGILFLRFRLSAAYVIVGFSFLLWGLHKLDFPFLRTVAWFAPIGFTASAFFGLTVALFTILIYYERSQYEQSILYNVSRDMISIIEPDGTLVQLNPAWQINLGWTINELLRFPLFSMLHPDDQSLTRQYFHRLNKDGTFVRFENRFRHRSDGYRWLEWNATRHADGSIYCIARDITENKLNQHRLTRSHRALRVLSESSMALSTAANEAALLKKVCNICVEHGGYSMAWVGYAYHDRRKSVFPIASAGIEEGYLDGIQISWGDNEYGQGPTGMAIRTNRPSVARNLSENVLFGPWRERAAQRGYRCSIALPIAENDLVFGALNLYSTEEQSFDADEIQLLGELCSHLTLGITLMRIRQAHERQTNTLRENELILRSMFEQAPAGMLLLGNDNQITRANACFCEIIDIPPDGVLFRKLPGLLNQDEGFRFKLDADLSNVRNGVMAACHLEFDMLVNGRTRWLQLAASAVRDANGKIHQLIVIVENITERKQAHDELRKLSLSIEQSPTSIFITDADGVIQYVNQTFTEVTRYTPMESIGSTPHILQSGQTPAEVYRDLLTTIRNGDVWRGEILNRTRDGRLIWMQETITPILNDQGIIAHFTAMCEDISLRKEYEQRLLHESNFDRLTGLPNRLLASDRFERSAARAELGKTSLALLLVDLDHFKHINDSMGHDTGDRVLIEAAARLQSCVTPVDTVARYGGDEFIIILDHLDDSRSAEQVARSIIEVFARSIHLDTNEVFISPSIGVTFYPDDGRNYITLLKNADAAMHLAKEQGRNTFRFFTRELNDRSVRRMLLASHLRNAIDNGELVLHYQPVVNLTDERIVAAEVLMRWQNLEMGDIPPGV
;
A
#
# COMPACT_ATOMS: atom_id res chain seq x y z
N MET A 1 47.21 -47.30 -1.87
CA MET A 1 45.88 -46.69 -2.16
C MET A 1 45.57 -45.46 -1.30
N SER A 2 46.01 -45.43 -0.03
CA SER A 2 45.68 -44.37 0.94
C SER A 2 46.51 -43.07 0.85
N PHE A 3 47.73 -43.10 0.32
CA PHE A 3 48.66 -41.95 0.41
C PHE A 3 48.29 -40.72 -0.45
N TRP A 4 47.65 -40.90 -1.60
CA TRP A 4 47.23 -39.79 -2.49
C TRP A 4 45.76 -39.39 -2.29
N LEU A 5 44.98 -40.20 -1.59
CA LEU A 5 43.57 -39.94 -1.33
C LEU A 5 43.40 -38.82 -0.30
N ILE A 6 44.20 -38.83 0.76
CA ILE A 6 44.11 -37.87 1.86
C ILE A 6 44.41 -36.43 1.39
N PRO A 7 45.51 -36.15 0.65
CA PRO A 7 45.76 -34.79 0.14
C PRO A 7 44.68 -34.30 -0.82
N ALA A 8 44.18 -35.19 -1.70
CA ALA A 8 43.11 -34.84 -2.63
C ALA A 8 41.80 -34.48 -1.89
N VAL A 9 41.45 -35.23 -0.85
CA VAL A 9 40.28 -34.92 -0.01
C VAL A 9 40.45 -33.61 0.75
N ILE A 10 41.65 -33.35 1.30
CA ILE A 10 41.95 -32.09 2.01
C ILE A 10 41.84 -30.89 1.06
N ILE A 11 42.43 -30.97 -0.14
CA ILE A 11 42.37 -29.89 -1.14
C ILE A 11 40.91 -29.58 -1.49
N THR A 12 40.08 -30.59 -1.68
CA THR A 12 38.66 -30.42 -1.97
C THR A 12 37.89 -29.82 -0.81
N LEU A 13 38.25 -30.18 0.43
CA LEU A 13 37.66 -29.58 1.62
C LEU A 13 37.92 -28.08 1.67
N VAL A 14 39.17 -27.68 1.44
CA VAL A 14 39.60 -26.28 1.45
C VAL A 14 38.95 -25.49 0.31
N ALA A 15 38.91 -26.04 -0.90
CA ALA A 15 38.30 -25.39 -2.04
C ALA A 15 36.78 -25.18 -1.86
N SER A 16 36.11 -26.18 -1.29
CA SER A 16 34.65 -26.12 -1.05
C SER A 16 34.30 -25.13 0.07
N LEU A 17 35.08 -25.09 1.16
CA LEU A 17 34.91 -24.13 2.25
C LEU A 17 35.12 -22.67 1.78
N MET A 18 36.12 -22.45 0.93
CA MET A 18 36.37 -21.13 0.33
C MET A 18 35.20 -20.68 -0.55
N LEU A 19 34.64 -21.60 -1.34
CA LEU A 19 33.48 -21.31 -2.19
C LEU A 19 32.25 -20.93 -1.35
N GLU A 20 32.04 -21.60 -0.21
CA GLU A 20 30.97 -21.29 0.75
C GLU A 20 31.13 -19.87 1.33
N LEU A 21 32.34 -19.48 1.74
CA LEU A 21 32.62 -18.14 2.24
C LEU A 21 32.34 -17.06 1.19
N VAL A 22 32.65 -17.33 -0.08
CA VAL A 22 32.35 -16.40 -1.18
C VAL A 22 30.84 -16.25 -1.38
N TYR A 23 30.09 -17.35 -1.40
CA TYR A 23 28.64 -17.29 -1.55
C TYR A 23 27.96 -16.59 -0.37
N LEU A 24 28.45 -16.83 0.86
CA LEU A 24 27.96 -16.15 2.06
C LEU A 24 28.26 -14.65 2.02
N TYR A 25 29.47 -14.26 1.60
CA TYR A 25 29.85 -12.85 1.43
C TYR A 25 28.94 -12.15 0.41
N LEU A 26 28.69 -12.77 -0.74
CA LEU A 26 27.79 -12.22 -1.76
C LEU A 26 26.33 -12.12 -1.27
N TYR A 27 25.86 -13.12 -0.52
CA TYR A 27 24.53 -13.09 0.11
C TYR A 27 24.36 -11.92 1.09
N LEU A 28 25.37 -11.67 1.93
CA LEU A 28 25.34 -10.56 2.89
C LEU A 28 25.31 -9.19 2.20
N GLN A 29 25.88 -9.09 1.00
CA GLN A 29 25.89 -7.85 0.23
C GLN A 29 24.54 -7.58 -0.46
N LYS A 30 23.74 -8.58 -0.88
CA LYS A 30 22.35 -8.41 -1.40
C LYS A 30 21.45 -9.66 -1.22
N LYS A 31 20.24 -9.43 -0.68
CA LYS A 31 19.25 -10.41 -0.12
C LYS A 31 18.61 -11.42 -1.10
N GLU A 32 19.37 -12.27 -1.80
CA GLU A 32 18.80 -13.36 -2.60
C GLU A 32 18.78 -14.70 -1.84
N ARG A 33 17.59 -15.23 -1.53
CA ARG A 33 17.43 -16.52 -0.81
C ARG A 33 18.02 -17.73 -1.55
N ALA A 34 18.22 -17.66 -2.87
CA ALA A 34 18.82 -18.75 -3.66
C ALA A 34 20.30 -19.00 -3.28
N LEU A 35 21.07 -17.92 -3.10
CA LEU A 35 22.47 -17.99 -2.67
C LEU A 35 22.61 -18.64 -1.29
N LEU A 36 21.67 -18.39 -0.38
CA LEU A 36 21.65 -19.03 0.94
C LEU A 36 21.52 -20.56 0.83
N TYR A 37 20.57 -21.06 0.02
CA TYR A 37 20.39 -22.51 -0.15
C TYR A 37 21.60 -23.19 -0.79
N TRP A 38 22.25 -22.55 -1.76
CA TRP A 38 23.49 -23.08 -2.33
C TRP A 38 24.65 -23.06 -1.33
N THR A 39 24.75 -22.02 -0.51
CA THR A 39 25.76 -21.94 0.58
C THR A 39 25.57 -23.13 1.54
N ILE A 40 24.33 -23.37 1.98
CA ILE A 40 24.00 -24.51 2.85
C ILE A 40 24.33 -25.84 2.16
N ALA A 41 24.02 -25.98 0.87
CA ALA A 41 24.33 -27.20 0.13
C ALA A 41 25.83 -27.49 0.11
N TRP A 42 26.66 -26.48 -0.12
CA TRP A 42 28.12 -26.61 -0.11
C TRP A 42 28.66 -26.93 1.29
N ALA A 43 28.09 -26.34 2.34
CA ALA A 43 28.43 -26.68 3.72
C ALA A 43 28.20 -28.18 4.02
N VAL A 44 27.04 -28.70 3.62
CA VAL A 44 26.70 -30.12 3.78
C VAL A 44 27.61 -31.01 2.94
N TYR A 45 27.98 -30.57 1.74
CA TYR A 45 28.94 -31.28 0.89
C TYR A 45 30.33 -31.35 1.52
N VAL A 46 30.80 -30.28 2.15
CA VAL A 46 32.05 -30.28 2.93
C VAL A 46 31.97 -31.29 4.06
N ILE A 47 30.89 -31.25 4.85
CA ILE A 47 30.66 -32.16 5.98
C ILE A 47 30.72 -33.62 5.50
N ARG A 48 30.12 -33.94 4.36
CA ARG A 48 30.22 -35.28 3.75
C ARG A 48 31.67 -35.73 3.58
N TYR A 49 32.52 -34.90 3.00
CA TYR A 49 33.93 -35.28 2.76
C TYR A 49 34.72 -35.41 4.05
N ILE A 50 34.42 -34.61 5.08
CA ILE A 50 34.96 -34.80 6.43
C ILE A 50 34.55 -36.17 6.96
N ILE A 51 33.28 -36.55 6.82
CA ILE A 51 32.78 -37.87 7.26
C ILE A 51 33.48 -39.00 6.50
N ILE A 52 33.62 -38.89 5.17
CA ILE A 52 34.34 -39.90 4.36
C ILE A 52 35.81 -40.00 4.80
N LEU A 53 36.46 -38.87 5.07
CA LEU A 53 37.85 -38.85 5.53
C LEU A 53 37.98 -39.52 6.91
N ILE A 54 37.06 -39.24 7.84
CA ILE A 54 37.01 -39.87 9.17
C ILE A 54 36.72 -41.38 9.04
N ALA A 55 35.78 -41.76 8.18
CA ALA A 55 35.43 -43.15 7.95
C ALA A 55 36.60 -43.96 7.37
N LEU A 56 37.38 -43.35 6.48
CA LEU A 56 38.61 -43.94 5.92
C LEU A 56 39.75 -44.06 6.94
N LEU A 57 39.80 -43.17 7.93
CA LEU A 57 40.94 -43.09 8.88
C LEU A 57 40.70 -43.80 10.22
N ALA A 58 39.46 -43.95 10.68
CA ALA A 58 39.21 -44.44 12.05
C ALA A 58 37.93 -45.27 12.25
N PHE A 59 36.83 -45.04 11.52
CA PHE A 59 35.55 -45.70 11.81
C PHE A 59 34.72 -45.97 10.54
N PRO A 60 34.91 -47.13 9.88
CA PRO A 60 34.20 -47.49 8.64
C PRO A 60 32.67 -47.56 8.79
N GLN A 61 32.19 -47.76 10.02
CA GLN A 61 30.76 -47.87 10.34
C GLN A 61 29.99 -46.54 10.21
N ILE A 62 30.67 -45.42 9.96
CA ILE A 62 30.07 -44.08 9.79
C ILE A 62 29.79 -43.78 8.29
N ASP A 63 30.06 -44.71 7.37
CA ASP A 63 29.86 -44.50 5.92
C ASP A 63 28.39 -44.13 5.55
N TRP A 64 27.41 -44.64 6.31
CA TRP A 64 26.00 -44.32 6.09
C TRP A 64 25.72 -42.81 6.24
N LEU A 65 26.39 -42.14 7.19
CA LEU A 65 26.28 -40.68 7.42
C LEU A 65 26.78 -39.88 6.21
N ALA A 66 27.84 -40.34 5.53
CA ALA A 66 28.31 -39.73 4.30
C ALA A 66 27.29 -39.87 3.16
N ARG A 67 26.55 -40.97 3.11
CA ARG A 67 25.48 -41.18 2.11
C ARG A 67 24.28 -40.27 2.35
N TRP A 68 23.88 -40.04 3.60
CA TRP A 68 22.84 -39.06 3.93
C TRP A 68 23.25 -37.63 3.64
N ALA A 69 24.51 -37.26 3.94
CA ALA A 69 25.03 -35.94 3.60
C ALA A 69 25.03 -35.69 2.08
N GLU A 70 25.24 -36.73 1.26
CA GLU A 70 25.07 -36.65 -0.19
C GLU A 70 23.62 -36.34 -0.59
N LEU A 71 22.63 -37.01 0.02
CA LEU A 71 21.22 -36.73 -0.23
C LEU A 71 20.86 -35.28 0.11
N PHE A 72 21.25 -34.79 1.29
CA PHE A 72 20.96 -33.42 1.70
C PHE A 72 21.63 -32.38 0.80
N THR A 73 22.87 -32.62 0.36
CA THR A 73 23.55 -31.74 -0.60
C THR A 73 22.71 -31.57 -1.87
N VAL A 74 22.24 -32.69 -2.44
CA VAL A 74 21.42 -32.68 -3.66
C VAL A 74 20.12 -31.93 -3.41
N LEU A 75 19.43 -32.19 -2.30
CA LEU A 75 18.18 -31.49 -1.96
C LEU A 75 18.36 -29.98 -1.86
N PHE A 76 19.40 -29.48 -1.20
CA PHE A 76 19.65 -28.05 -1.07
C PHE A 76 20.08 -27.39 -2.40
N LEU A 77 20.85 -28.07 -3.24
CA LEU A 77 21.16 -27.59 -4.59
C LEU A 77 19.89 -27.43 -5.43
N LEU A 78 18.99 -28.42 -5.37
CA LEU A 78 17.70 -28.40 -6.07
C LEU A 78 16.76 -27.33 -5.50
N ALA A 79 16.72 -27.13 -4.18
CA ALA A 79 15.94 -26.08 -3.55
C ALA A 79 16.43 -24.67 -3.94
N GLY A 80 17.75 -24.47 -3.99
CA GLY A 80 18.34 -23.22 -4.47
C GLY A 80 18.03 -22.97 -5.94
N ALA A 81 18.16 -24.00 -6.79
CA ALA A 81 17.81 -23.92 -8.20
C ALA A 81 16.31 -23.63 -8.41
N TRP A 82 15.43 -24.32 -7.68
CA TRP A 82 13.99 -24.06 -7.70
C TRP A 82 13.69 -22.61 -7.33
N ASN A 83 14.21 -22.13 -6.20
CA ASN A 83 13.97 -20.78 -5.74
C ASN A 83 14.50 -19.70 -6.70
N PHE A 84 15.59 -19.99 -7.42
CA PHE A 84 16.16 -19.11 -8.43
C PHE A 84 15.33 -19.07 -9.73
N PHE A 85 15.01 -20.23 -10.30
CA PHE A 85 14.34 -20.32 -11.59
C PHE A 85 12.83 -20.12 -11.49
N TYR A 86 12.15 -20.62 -10.45
CA TYR A 86 10.70 -20.47 -10.27
C TYR A 86 10.25 -19.00 -10.19
N ARG A 87 11.04 -18.14 -9.54
CA ARG A 87 10.76 -16.71 -9.47
C ARG A 87 11.01 -15.98 -10.78
N SER A 88 11.83 -16.55 -11.65
CA SER A 88 12.28 -15.87 -12.86
C SER A 88 11.44 -16.27 -14.08
N HIS A 89 11.05 -17.55 -14.26
CA HIS A 89 10.18 -18.04 -15.36
C HIS A 89 9.54 -19.42 -15.05
N PRO A 90 8.42 -19.85 -15.69
CA PRO A 90 7.79 -21.15 -15.38
C PRO A 90 8.65 -22.33 -15.84
N PRO A 91 8.78 -23.41 -15.05
CA PRO A 91 9.78 -24.44 -15.30
C PRO A 91 9.34 -25.42 -16.38
N GLY A 92 10.22 -25.65 -17.36
CA GLY A 92 10.09 -26.76 -18.29
C GLY A 92 10.10 -28.09 -17.52
N TRP A 93 9.18 -28.97 -17.87
CA TRP A 93 9.00 -30.33 -17.32
C TRP A 93 10.29 -31.13 -17.13
N ILE A 94 11.35 -30.79 -17.88
CA ILE A 94 12.71 -31.33 -17.77
C ILE A 94 13.32 -31.10 -16.37
N MET A 95 13.10 -29.94 -15.75
CA MET A 95 13.64 -29.64 -14.42
C MET A 95 12.91 -30.43 -13.33
N ILE A 96 11.59 -30.54 -13.43
CA ILE A 96 10.77 -31.32 -12.50
C ILE A 96 11.09 -32.81 -12.65
N GLY A 97 11.17 -33.33 -13.88
CA GLY A 97 11.57 -34.71 -14.16
C GLY A 97 12.98 -35.02 -13.67
N GLY A 98 13.93 -34.10 -13.87
CA GLY A 98 15.30 -34.23 -13.36
C GLY A 98 15.39 -34.25 -11.83
N ILE A 99 14.65 -33.36 -11.16
CA ILE A 99 14.55 -33.30 -9.70
C ILE A 99 13.96 -34.60 -9.15
N LEU A 100 12.83 -35.05 -9.70
CA LEU A 100 12.13 -36.25 -9.25
C LEU A 100 12.98 -37.50 -9.44
N MET A 101 13.62 -37.64 -10.60
CA MET A 101 14.50 -38.78 -10.90
C MET A 101 15.75 -38.77 -10.03
N THR A 102 16.33 -37.61 -9.73
CA THR A 102 17.51 -37.52 -8.86
C THR A 102 17.15 -37.86 -7.42
N VAL A 103 16.02 -37.35 -6.89
CA VAL A 103 15.57 -37.66 -5.53
C VAL A 103 15.21 -39.13 -5.40
N LEU A 104 14.45 -39.68 -6.35
CA LEU A 104 14.10 -41.11 -6.39
C LEU A 104 15.36 -41.97 -6.43
N TYR A 105 16.32 -41.60 -7.27
CA TYR A 105 17.59 -42.31 -7.39
C TYR A 105 18.43 -42.24 -6.12
N THR A 106 18.60 -41.07 -5.50
CA THR A 106 19.41 -40.94 -4.29
C THR A 106 18.78 -41.67 -3.10
N VAL A 107 17.44 -41.72 -3.02
CA VAL A 107 16.74 -42.56 -2.04
C VAL A 107 17.04 -44.05 -2.31
N LEU A 108 16.93 -44.51 -3.55
CA LEU A 108 17.24 -45.90 -3.90
C LEU A 108 18.72 -46.27 -3.66
N TYR A 109 19.65 -45.33 -3.85
CA TYR A 109 21.08 -45.49 -3.56
C TYR A 109 21.36 -45.60 -2.05
N VAL A 110 20.69 -44.80 -1.22
CA VAL A 110 20.82 -44.86 0.24
C VAL A 110 20.30 -46.19 0.80
N TYR A 111 19.25 -46.76 0.20
CA TYR A 111 18.62 -48.02 0.63
C TYR A 111 19.15 -49.28 -0.08
N GLU A 112 20.26 -49.20 -0.82
CA GLU A 112 20.95 -50.33 -1.47
C GLU A 112 20.04 -51.28 -2.29
N ALA A 113 19.16 -50.75 -3.16
CA ALA A 113 18.32 -51.58 -4.03
C ALA A 113 19.13 -52.22 -5.20
N PRO A 114 19.50 -53.51 -5.17
CA PRO A 114 20.57 -54.07 -6.03
C PRO A 114 20.19 -54.14 -7.52
N PHE A 115 18.88 -54.21 -7.81
CA PHE A 115 18.34 -54.44 -9.15
C PHE A 115 18.57 -53.26 -10.11
N LEU A 116 18.51 -52.01 -9.62
CA LEU A 116 18.67 -50.82 -10.47
C LEU A 116 20.14 -50.50 -10.77
N TYR A 117 21.07 -50.86 -9.89
CA TYR A 117 22.52 -50.61 -10.07
C TYR A 117 23.11 -51.30 -11.30
N GLN A 118 22.55 -52.44 -11.71
CA GLN A 118 23.07 -53.21 -12.84
C GLN A 118 22.69 -52.60 -14.20
N HIS A 119 21.62 -51.79 -14.27
CA HIS A 119 21.07 -51.31 -15.55
C HIS A 119 21.23 -49.81 -15.80
N LEU A 120 21.37 -48.97 -14.77
CA LEU A 120 21.70 -47.55 -14.94
C LEU A 120 22.81 -47.12 -13.97
N PRO A 121 24.03 -46.84 -14.46
CA PRO A 121 25.11 -46.46 -13.56
C PRO A 121 24.87 -45.10 -12.88
N PRO A 122 25.04 -45.02 -11.54
CA PRO A 122 24.83 -43.83 -10.72
C PRO A 122 25.38 -42.51 -11.27
N PHE A 123 26.57 -42.58 -11.85
CA PHE A 123 27.37 -41.43 -12.26
C PHE A 123 26.82 -40.76 -13.53
N LEU A 124 26.12 -41.52 -14.39
CA LEU A 124 25.52 -41.02 -15.62
C LEU A 124 24.37 -40.05 -15.33
N MET A 125 23.48 -40.41 -14.39
CA MET A 125 22.36 -39.55 -14.03
C MET A 125 22.81 -38.28 -13.31
N GLN A 126 23.71 -38.39 -12.33
CA GLN A 126 24.22 -37.22 -11.61
C GLN A 126 24.99 -36.26 -12.53
N GLY A 127 25.85 -36.80 -13.40
CA GLY A 127 26.60 -35.98 -14.35
C GLY A 127 25.70 -35.24 -15.34
N ALA A 128 24.66 -35.90 -15.87
CA ALA A 128 23.71 -35.28 -16.78
C ALA A 128 22.96 -34.09 -16.15
N VAL A 129 22.54 -34.22 -14.88
CA VAL A 129 21.80 -33.15 -14.17
C VAL A 129 22.67 -31.90 -13.97
N PHE A 130 23.92 -32.07 -13.55
CA PHE A 130 24.85 -30.95 -13.37
C PHE A 130 25.20 -30.26 -14.69
N ILE A 131 25.36 -31.02 -15.79
CA ILE A 131 25.57 -30.43 -17.12
C ILE A 131 24.34 -29.63 -17.55
N CYS A 132 23.13 -30.17 -17.37
CA CYS A 132 21.90 -29.46 -17.69
C CYS A 132 21.76 -28.15 -16.91
N LEU A 133 22.07 -28.16 -15.61
CA LEU A 133 22.09 -26.95 -14.77
C LEU A 133 23.14 -25.94 -15.26
N GLY A 134 24.34 -26.40 -15.60
CA GLY A 134 25.40 -25.54 -16.16
C GLY A 134 25.00 -24.87 -17.48
N ILE A 135 24.40 -25.63 -18.40
CA ILE A 135 23.89 -25.11 -19.69
C ILE A 135 22.78 -24.08 -19.45
N LEU A 136 21.86 -24.33 -18.51
CA LEU A 136 20.80 -23.39 -18.15
C LEU A 136 21.38 -22.06 -17.64
N PHE A 137 22.34 -22.09 -16.73
CA PHE A 137 23.01 -20.89 -16.23
C PHE A 137 23.71 -20.08 -17.34
N LEU A 138 24.42 -20.77 -18.24
CA LEU A 138 25.09 -20.12 -19.36
C LEU A 138 24.12 -19.51 -20.38
N ARG A 139 22.93 -20.10 -20.53
CA ARG A 139 21.89 -19.63 -21.46
C ARG A 139 21.23 -18.33 -21.00
N PHE A 140 21.11 -18.09 -19.69
CA PHE A 140 20.38 -16.93 -19.16
C PHE A 140 21.24 -15.66 -18.90
N ARG A 141 22.56 -15.68 -19.14
CA ARG A 141 23.51 -14.53 -19.16
C ARG A 141 23.12 -13.27 -18.34
N LEU A 142 23.02 -13.41 -17.01
CA LEU A 142 22.63 -12.29 -16.13
C LEU A 142 23.80 -11.41 -15.62
N SER A 143 25.05 -11.89 -15.63
CA SER A 143 26.27 -11.14 -15.26
C SER A 143 27.52 -12.03 -15.46
N ALA A 144 28.73 -11.44 -15.43
CA ALA A 144 29.99 -12.21 -15.46
C ALA A 144 30.05 -13.28 -14.35
N ALA A 145 29.56 -12.96 -13.16
CA ALA A 145 29.51 -13.89 -12.02
C ALA A 145 28.60 -15.11 -12.26
N TYR A 146 27.50 -14.97 -13.02
CA TYR A 146 26.60 -16.09 -13.29
C TYR A 146 27.10 -17.01 -14.42
N VAL A 147 27.86 -16.46 -15.37
CA VAL A 147 28.54 -17.25 -16.42
C VAL A 147 29.54 -18.21 -15.78
N ILE A 148 30.24 -17.73 -14.76
CA ILE A 148 31.18 -18.49 -13.94
C ILE A 148 30.50 -19.68 -13.26
N VAL A 149 29.39 -19.44 -12.56
CA VAL A 149 28.62 -20.48 -11.86
C VAL A 149 28.13 -21.56 -12.85
N GLY A 150 27.70 -21.14 -14.04
CA GLY A 150 27.30 -22.06 -15.11
C GLY A 150 28.43 -22.97 -15.58
N PHE A 151 29.62 -22.42 -15.83
CA PHE A 151 30.79 -23.23 -16.20
C PHE A 151 31.22 -24.20 -15.09
N SER A 152 31.13 -23.81 -13.83
CA SER A 152 31.44 -24.69 -12.69
C SER A 152 30.52 -25.91 -12.63
N PHE A 153 29.21 -25.73 -12.80
CA PHE A 153 28.26 -26.86 -12.86
C PHE A 153 28.51 -27.78 -14.06
N LEU A 154 28.85 -27.20 -15.22
CA LEU A 154 29.13 -27.96 -16.45
C LEU A 154 30.38 -28.84 -16.31
N LEU A 155 31.47 -28.27 -15.78
CA LEU A 155 32.71 -29.01 -15.50
C LEU A 155 32.51 -30.09 -14.45
N TRP A 156 31.70 -29.82 -13.41
CA TRP A 156 31.41 -30.80 -12.38
C TRP A 156 30.58 -31.98 -12.90
N GLY A 157 29.60 -31.71 -13.76
CA GLY A 157 28.81 -32.75 -14.40
C GLY A 157 29.64 -33.58 -15.38
N LEU A 158 30.54 -32.96 -16.15
CA LEU A 158 31.50 -33.68 -17.01
C LEU A 158 32.43 -34.58 -16.19
N HIS A 159 32.95 -34.09 -15.07
CA HIS A 159 33.76 -34.90 -14.15
C HIS A 159 33.00 -36.12 -13.62
N LYS A 160 31.71 -35.97 -13.29
CA LYS A 160 30.86 -37.08 -12.85
C LYS A 160 30.61 -38.09 -13.96
N LEU A 161 30.46 -37.67 -15.22
CA LEU A 161 30.28 -38.59 -16.35
C LEU A 161 31.53 -39.43 -16.66
N ASP A 162 32.74 -38.91 -16.43
CA ASP A 162 34.02 -39.59 -16.70
C ASP A 162 34.46 -40.62 -15.63
N PHE A 163 33.66 -40.82 -14.58
CA PHE A 163 33.98 -41.74 -13.48
C PHE A 163 34.31 -43.20 -13.87
N PRO A 164 33.71 -43.84 -14.91
CA PRO A 164 34.06 -45.21 -15.27
C PRO A 164 35.39 -45.33 -16.04
N PHE A 165 35.80 -44.33 -16.83
CA PHE A 165 37.07 -44.36 -17.57
C PHE A 165 38.28 -44.08 -16.64
N LEU A 166 38.07 -43.32 -15.57
CA LEU A 166 39.09 -43.03 -14.56
C LEU A 166 39.36 -44.20 -13.58
N ARG A 167 38.46 -45.20 -13.51
CA ARG A 167 38.75 -46.45 -12.78
C ARG A 167 39.84 -47.29 -13.46
N THR A 168 39.98 -47.18 -14.78
CA THR A 168 40.99 -47.94 -15.57
C THR A 168 42.39 -47.33 -15.55
N VAL A 169 42.53 -46.03 -15.23
CA VAL A 169 43.84 -45.36 -15.07
C VAL A 169 43.91 -44.68 -13.71
N ALA A 170 44.30 -45.47 -12.70
CA ALA A 170 44.16 -45.13 -11.28
C ALA A 170 44.90 -43.86 -10.80
N TRP A 171 45.82 -43.28 -11.61
CA TRP A 171 46.60 -42.11 -11.21
C TRP A 171 45.98 -40.78 -11.69
N PHE A 172 45.02 -40.81 -12.62
CA PHE A 172 44.40 -39.60 -13.17
C PHE A 172 43.19 -39.10 -12.38
N ALA A 173 42.53 -39.98 -11.60
CA ALA A 173 41.35 -39.63 -10.81
C ALA A 173 41.57 -38.44 -9.83
N PRO A 174 42.72 -38.32 -9.13
CA PRO A 174 43.00 -37.16 -8.29
C PRO A 174 43.22 -35.86 -9.08
N ILE A 175 43.72 -35.94 -10.31
CA ILE A 175 44.15 -34.78 -11.12
C ILE A 175 42.95 -34.06 -11.74
N GLY A 176 42.01 -34.80 -12.33
CA GLY A 176 40.77 -34.20 -12.85
C GLY A 176 39.92 -33.57 -11.75
N PHE A 177 39.97 -34.17 -10.55
CA PHE A 177 39.25 -33.71 -9.37
C PHE A 177 39.88 -32.44 -8.76
N THR A 178 41.20 -32.40 -8.61
CA THR A 178 41.90 -31.19 -8.14
C THR A 178 41.81 -30.04 -9.14
N ALA A 179 41.85 -30.31 -10.44
CA ALA A 179 41.70 -29.30 -11.48
C ALA A 179 40.32 -28.61 -11.44
N SER A 180 39.24 -29.36 -11.22
CA SER A 180 37.88 -28.82 -11.06
C SER A 180 37.76 -27.92 -9.82
N ALA A 181 38.33 -28.35 -8.69
CA ALA A 181 38.30 -27.60 -7.43
C ALA A 181 39.13 -26.31 -7.50
N PHE A 182 40.32 -26.36 -8.11
CA PHE A 182 41.18 -25.19 -8.28
C PHE A 182 40.52 -24.14 -9.17
N PHE A 183 39.89 -24.56 -10.27
CA PHE A 183 39.23 -23.64 -11.18
C PHE A 183 38.03 -22.92 -10.53
N GLY A 184 37.25 -23.61 -9.69
CA GLY A 184 36.18 -22.97 -8.91
C GLY A 184 36.68 -21.88 -7.95
N LEU A 185 37.82 -22.13 -7.30
CA LEU A 185 38.44 -21.20 -6.35
C LEU A 185 38.95 -19.91 -7.02
N THR A 186 39.67 -20.05 -8.13
CA THR A 186 40.28 -18.90 -8.83
C THR A 186 39.22 -17.90 -9.28
N VAL A 187 38.07 -18.42 -9.71
CA VAL A 187 37.03 -17.60 -10.32
C VAL A 187 36.15 -16.92 -9.24
N ALA A 188 35.99 -17.56 -8.08
CA ALA A 188 35.36 -16.96 -6.91
C ALA A 188 36.16 -15.75 -6.37
N LEU A 189 37.49 -15.88 -6.28
CA LEU A 189 38.39 -14.80 -5.86
C LEU A 189 38.35 -13.58 -6.81
N PHE A 190 38.35 -13.81 -8.12
CA PHE A 190 38.26 -12.73 -9.12
C PHE A 190 36.95 -11.93 -9.02
N THR A 191 35.85 -12.61 -8.68
CA THR A 191 34.53 -11.96 -8.54
C THR A 191 34.50 -11.01 -7.34
N ILE A 192 35.14 -11.38 -6.22
CA ILE A 192 35.25 -10.54 -5.02
C ILE A 192 36.09 -9.28 -5.31
N LEU A 193 37.23 -9.44 -5.99
CA LEU A 193 38.15 -8.34 -6.30
C LEU A 193 37.50 -7.26 -7.18
N ILE A 194 36.78 -7.66 -8.23
CA ILE A 194 36.11 -6.71 -9.16
C ILE A 194 35.02 -5.91 -8.46
N TYR A 195 34.28 -6.52 -7.53
CA TYR A 195 33.21 -5.81 -6.80
C TYR A 195 33.78 -4.79 -5.80
N TYR A 196 34.89 -5.15 -5.12
CA TYR A 196 35.54 -4.26 -4.17
C TYR A 196 36.11 -2.99 -4.82
N GLU A 197 36.77 -3.11 -5.98
CA GLU A 197 37.33 -1.95 -6.69
C GLU A 197 36.26 -0.95 -7.15
N ARG A 198 35.10 -1.44 -7.62
CA ARG A 198 34.03 -0.57 -8.13
C ARG A 198 33.43 0.32 -7.03
N SER A 199 33.26 -0.21 -5.82
CA SER A 199 32.69 0.57 -4.71
C SER A 199 33.60 1.70 -4.24
N GLN A 200 34.93 1.51 -4.29
CA GLN A 200 35.90 2.52 -3.88
C GLN A 200 35.99 3.67 -4.90
N TYR A 201 35.86 3.37 -6.19
CA TYR A 201 35.92 4.36 -7.26
C TYR A 201 34.77 5.39 -7.20
N GLU A 202 33.55 4.93 -6.91
CA GLU A 202 32.36 5.80 -6.88
C GLU A 202 32.41 6.84 -5.73
N GLN A 203 32.98 6.49 -4.58
CA GLN A 203 33.12 7.42 -3.44
C GLN A 203 34.15 8.54 -3.70
N SER A 204 35.22 8.26 -4.45
CA SER A 204 36.28 9.23 -4.77
C SER A 204 35.82 10.39 -5.68
N ILE A 205 34.85 10.14 -6.58
CA ILE A 205 34.36 11.15 -7.52
C ILE A 205 33.58 12.26 -6.80
N LEU A 206 32.68 11.89 -5.89
CA LEU A 206 31.85 12.84 -5.14
C LEU A 206 32.68 13.82 -4.31
N TYR A 207 33.77 13.35 -3.71
CA TYR A 207 34.66 14.18 -2.90
C TYR A 207 35.41 15.24 -3.74
N ASN A 208 35.88 14.88 -4.94
CA ASN A 208 36.75 15.73 -5.75
C ASN A 208 36.03 16.77 -6.61
N VAL A 209 34.74 16.57 -6.94
CA VAL A 209 34.01 17.44 -7.88
C VAL A 209 33.20 18.56 -7.20
N SER A 210 33.02 18.54 -5.87
CA SER A 210 32.25 19.57 -5.17
C SER A 210 32.87 20.97 -5.29
N ARG A 211 32.04 22.01 -5.51
CA ARG A 211 32.43 23.44 -5.48
C ARG A 211 32.49 24.03 -4.08
N ASP A 212 31.76 23.43 -3.15
CA ASP A 212 31.84 23.81 -1.75
C ASP A 212 33.14 23.24 -1.16
N MET A 213 33.76 24.00 -0.26
CA MET A 213 35.03 23.66 0.36
C MET A 213 34.80 22.58 1.43
N ILE A 214 35.06 21.31 1.09
CA ILE A 214 34.87 20.15 1.98
C ILE A 214 36.19 19.84 2.68
N SER A 215 36.13 19.63 3.99
CA SER A 215 37.29 19.32 4.82
C SER A 215 36.98 18.31 5.92
N ILE A 216 37.99 17.53 6.29
CA ILE A 216 38.01 16.71 7.51
C ILE A 216 39.02 17.36 8.45
N ILE A 217 38.60 17.61 9.68
CA ILE A 217 39.33 18.33 10.71
C ILE A 217 39.40 17.45 11.96
N GLU A 218 40.55 17.35 12.60
CA GLU A 218 40.67 16.69 13.89
C GLU A 218 40.05 17.54 15.02
N PRO A 219 39.69 16.93 16.17
CA PRO A 219 39.15 17.65 17.33
C PRO A 219 40.01 18.82 17.82
N ASP A 220 41.30 18.81 17.55
CA ASP A 220 42.23 19.88 17.93
C ASP A 220 42.21 21.09 16.95
N GLY A 221 41.49 20.97 15.83
CA GLY A 221 41.39 21.99 14.79
C GLY A 221 42.39 21.82 13.64
N THR A 222 43.11 20.70 13.58
CA THR A 222 44.06 20.38 12.51
C THR A 222 43.32 19.89 11.26
N LEU A 223 43.61 20.50 10.11
CA LEU A 223 43.05 20.08 8.82
C LEU A 223 43.74 18.78 8.36
N VAL A 224 42.97 17.71 8.19
CA VAL A 224 43.47 16.37 7.81
C VAL A 224 43.31 16.13 6.32
N GLN A 225 42.13 16.45 5.78
CA GLN A 225 41.81 16.20 4.39
C GLN A 225 41.01 17.37 3.82
N LEU A 226 41.37 17.84 2.63
CA LEU A 226 40.69 18.94 1.93
C LEU A 226 40.37 18.50 0.50
N ASN A 227 39.25 18.96 -0.03
CA ASN A 227 38.92 18.78 -1.45
C ASN A 227 39.49 19.93 -2.32
N PRO A 228 39.57 19.78 -3.65
CA PRO A 228 40.11 20.80 -4.56
C PRO A 228 39.46 22.20 -4.48
N ALA A 229 38.21 22.32 -4.03
CA ALA A 229 37.50 23.59 -3.94
C ALA A 229 38.18 24.62 -3.02
N TRP A 230 38.91 24.16 -1.99
CA TRP A 230 39.66 25.05 -1.11
C TRP A 230 40.71 25.87 -1.83
N GLN A 231 41.38 25.26 -2.81
CA GLN A 231 42.39 25.93 -3.61
C GLN A 231 41.78 26.91 -4.61
N ILE A 232 40.62 26.58 -5.18
CA ILE A 232 39.93 27.42 -6.16
C ILE A 232 39.43 28.72 -5.51
N ASN A 233 38.78 28.64 -4.35
CA ASN A 233 38.11 29.79 -3.75
C ASN A 233 39.04 30.72 -2.95
N LEU A 234 40.06 30.16 -2.28
CA LEU A 234 40.96 30.95 -1.42
C LEU A 234 42.33 31.20 -2.05
N GLY A 235 42.65 30.52 -3.15
CA GLY A 235 43.90 30.64 -3.90
C GLY A 235 45.12 29.94 -3.26
N TRP A 236 44.96 29.26 -2.12
CA TRP A 236 46.03 28.52 -1.43
C TRP A 236 46.08 27.06 -1.89
N THR A 237 47.26 26.48 -2.07
CA THR A 237 47.34 25.04 -2.41
C THR A 237 46.91 24.16 -1.23
N ILE A 238 46.32 22.99 -1.49
CA ILE A 238 45.88 22.07 -0.42
C ILE A 238 47.03 21.74 0.55
N ASN A 239 48.24 21.50 0.04
CA ASN A 239 49.41 21.18 0.86
C ASN A 239 49.85 22.35 1.77
N GLU A 240 49.65 23.60 1.34
CA GLU A 240 49.89 24.77 2.20
C GLU A 240 48.80 24.85 3.28
N LEU A 241 47.53 24.67 2.91
CA LEU A 241 46.40 24.75 3.83
C LEU A 241 46.48 23.70 4.95
N LEU A 242 46.88 22.46 4.64
CA LEU A 242 47.07 21.39 5.64
C LEU A 242 48.18 21.70 6.66
N ARG A 243 49.08 22.64 6.38
CA ARG A 243 50.18 23.02 7.28
C ARG A 243 49.83 24.17 8.23
N PHE A 244 48.75 24.90 7.97
CA PHE A 244 48.33 26.02 8.80
C PHE A 244 47.18 25.63 9.74
N PRO A 245 47.23 26.03 11.03
CA PRO A 245 46.08 25.84 11.90
C PRO A 245 44.91 26.70 11.43
N LEU A 246 43.69 26.14 11.40
CA LEU A 246 42.49 26.78 10.84
C LEU A 246 42.28 28.23 11.31
N PHE A 247 42.50 28.49 12.60
CA PHE A 247 42.21 29.79 13.23
C PHE A 247 43.17 30.91 12.83
N SER A 248 44.36 30.62 12.31
CA SER A 248 45.31 31.67 11.90
C SER A 248 44.93 32.37 10.59
N MET A 249 43.97 31.81 9.86
CA MET A 249 43.52 32.34 8.56
C MET A 249 42.29 33.27 8.66
N LEU A 250 41.79 33.54 9.87
CA LEU A 250 40.60 34.34 10.14
C LEU A 250 40.91 35.82 10.45
N HIS A 251 40.00 36.74 10.10
CA HIS A 251 40.08 38.15 10.49
C HIS A 251 40.14 38.31 12.03
N PRO A 252 40.95 39.24 12.57
CA PRO A 252 41.14 39.41 14.02
C PRO A 252 39.83 39.50 14.82
N ASP A 253 38.87 40.30 14.36
CA ASP A 253 37.57 40.45 15.03
C ASP A 253 36.74 39.16 15.08
N ASP A 254 36.98 38.20 14.18
CA ASP A 254 36.12 37.02 13.98
C ASP A 254 36.71 35.74 14.63
N GLN A 255 37.97 35.79 15.10
CA GLN A 255 38.70 34.63 15.66
C GLN A 255 38.10 34.12 16.98
N SER A 256 37.72 35.04 17.87
CA SER A 256 37.18 34.70 19.20
C SER A 256 35.85 33.96 19.08
N LEU A 257 34.96 34.47 18.23
CA LEU A 257 33.66 33.90 17.95
C LEU A 257 33.78 32.52 17.29
N THR A 258 34.70 32.36 16.34
CA THR A 258 34.89 31.08 15.62
C THR A 258 35.41 29.96 16.55
N ARG A 259 36.31 30.24 17.50
CA ARG A 259 36.80 29.24 18.47
C ARG A 259 35.70 28.71 19.39
N GLN A 260 34.78 29.58 19.81
CA GLN A 260 33.64 29.17 20.64
C GLN A 260 32.74 28.17 19.91
N TYR A 261 32.49 28.40 18.62
CA TYR A 261 31.72 27.46 17.80
C TYR A 261 32.41 26.10 17.66
N PHE A 262 33.74 26.09 17.42
CA PHE A 262 34.49 24.84 17.29
C PHE A 262 34.53 24.03 18.60
N HIS A 263 34.66 24.69 19.76
CA HIS A 263 34.62 24.01 21.06
C HIS A 263 33.26 23.36 21.34
N ARG A 264 32.17 24.04 20.99
CA ARG A 264 30.80 23.51 21.16
C ARG A 264 30.57 22.27 20.30
N LEU A 265 31.06 22.28 19.05
CA LEU A 265 30.95 21.15 18.13
C LEU A 265 31.65 19.89 18.68
N ASN A 266 32.83 20.05 19.29
CA ASN A 266 33.58 18.95 19.89
C ASN A 266 32.90 18.30 21.11
N LYS A 267 32.21 19.10 21.91
CA LYS A 267 31.61 18.64 23.17
C LYS A 267 30.26 17.97 22.97
N ASP A 268 29.38 18.61 22.18
CA ASP A 268 27.97 18.25 22.11
C ASP A 268 27.60 17.55 20.80
N GLY A 269 28.50 17.51 19.80
CA GLY A 269 28.25 16.93 18.47
C GLY A 269 27.20 17.67 17.64
N THR A 270 26.68 18.80 18.13
CA THR A 270 25.60 19.57 17.49
C THR A 270 26.09 20.42 16.32
N PHE A 271 25.38 20.32 15.20
CA PHE A 271 25.58 21.09 13.96
C PHE A 271 25.45 22.62 14.19
N VAL A 272 26.39 23.43 13.67
CA VAL A 272 26.39 24.91 13.78
C VAL A 272 26.74 25.56 12.44
N ARG A 273 25.89 26.48 11.96
CA ARG A 273 26.15 27.37 10.81
C ARG A 273 26.67 28.72 11.28
N PHE A 274 27.74 29.25 10.69
CA PHE A 274 28.29 30.57 11.04
C PHE A 274 29.07 31.24 9.90
N GLU A 275 29.20 32.57 9.96
CA GLU A 275 29.92 33.39 8.99
C GLU A 275 31.19 33.99 9.60
N ASN A 276 32.27 34.06 8.82
CA ASN A 276 33.50 34.75 9.21
C ASN A 276 34.27 35.26 8.00
N ARG A 277 35.18 36.19 8.23
CA ARG A 277 36.10 36.67 7.20
C ARG A 277 37.36 35.80 7.17
N PHE A 278 37.61 35.19 6.03
CA PHE A 278 38.74 34.32 5.78
C PHE A 278 39.73 34.98 4.82
N ARG A 279 41.02 34.77 5.06
CA ARG A 279 42.08 35.44 4.30
C ARG A 279 42.26 34.81 2.92
N HIS A 280 42.12 35.64 1.88
CA HIS A 280 42.44 35.26 0.51
C HIS A 280 43.96 35.40 0.24
N ARG A 281 44.52 34.58 -0.65
CA ARG A 281 45.98 34.62 -0.96
C ARG A 281 46.45 35.97 -1.51
N SER A 282 45.65 36.61 -2.37
CA SER A 282 46.06 37.82 -3.10
C SER A 282 45.42 39.12 -2.62
N ASP A 283 44.25 39.09 -1.97
CA ASP A 283 43.47 40.33 -1.83
C ASP A 283 42.42 40.32 -0.70
N GLY A 284 42.72 41.07 0.36
CA GLY A 284 41.83 41.31 1.48
C GLY A 284 41.26 40.05 2.14
N TYR A 285 40.09 40.21 2.72
CA TYR A 285 39.33 39.11 3.32
C TYR A 285 38.13 38.77 2.44
N ARG A 286 37.79 37.49 2.38
CA ARG A 286 36.54 36.98 1.81
C ARG A 286 35.60 36.63 2.94
N TRP A 287 34.32 36.93 2.77
CA TRP A 287 33.31 36.48 3.71
C TRP A 287 32.95 35.02 3.41
N LEU A 288 33.16 34.12 4.38
CA LEU A 288 32.85 32.70 4.28
C LEU A 288 31.72 32.28 5.24
N GLU A 289 30.93 31.30 4.81
CA GLU A 289 29.87 30.64 5.58
C GLU A 289 30.16 29.14 5.75
N TRP A 290 30.01 28.60 6.97
CA TRP A 290 30.45 27.25 7.37
C TRP A 290 29.32 26.34 7.87
N ASN A 291 29.46 25.02 7.66
CA ASN A 291 28.63 23.94 8.22
C ASN A 291 29.50 22.74 8.64
N ALA A 292 29.32 22.17 9.84
CA ALA A 292 30.22 21.12 10.37
C ALA A 292 29.52 20.06 11.26
N THR A 293 30.02 18.81 11.22
CA THR A 293 29.47 17.64 11.95
C THR A 293 30.58 16.68 12.44
N ARG A 294 30.45 16.10 13.64
CA ARG A 294 31.44 15.16 14.22
C ARG A 294 31.10 13.69 13.93
N HIS A 295 32.10 12.88 13.58
CA HIS A 295 32.02 11.45 13.28
C HIS A 295 32.42 10.57 14.48
N ALA A 296 32.08 9.27 14.43
CA ALA A 296 32.23 8.33 15.55
C ALA A 296 33.69 8.05 15.94
N ASP A 297 34.62 8.15 14.98
CA ASP A 297 36.08 8.06 15.21
C ASP A 297 36.66 9.35 15.84
N GLY A 298 35.84 10.37 16.00
CA GLY A 298 36.20 11.66 16.56
C GLY A 298 36.56 12.74 15.55
N SER A 299 36.70 12.43 14.26
CA SER A 299 36.97 13.44 13.21
C SER A 299 35.76 14.33 12.93
N ILE A 300 35.97 15.55 12.44
CA ILE A 300 34.92 16.53 12.12
C ILE A 300 34.88 16.76 10.60
N TYR A 301 33.72 16.61 9.99
CA TYR A 301 33.47 16.88 8.58
C TYR A 301 32.85 18.28 8.43
N CYS A 302 33.48 19.14 7.61
CA CYS A 302 33.11 20.55 7.43
C CYS A 302 32.93 20.93 5.95
N ILE A 303 32.01 21.86 5.67
CA ILE A 303 31.71 22.44 4.35
C ILE A 303 31.66 23.98 4.45
N ALA A 304 32.32 24.72 3.53
CA ALA A 304 32.32 26.21 3.51
C ALA A 304 32.10 26.89 2.13
N ARG A 305 31.54 28.12 2.09
CA ARG A 305 31.12 28.92 0.89
C ARG A 305 31.43 30.45 0.98
N ASP A 306 31.71 31.18 -0.11
CA ASP A 306 32.06 32.65 -0.17
C ASP A 306 30.88 33.61 -0.54
N ILE A 307 30.80 34.82 0.08
CA ILE A 307 29.69 35.82 -0.02
C ILE A 307 30.09 37.34 -0.19
N THR A 308 31.29 37.70 -0.67
CA THR A 308 31.85 39.09 -0.57
C THR A 308 31.18 40.22 -1.41
N GLU A 309 30.85 40.01 -2.68
CA GLU A 309 30.36 41.06 -3.62
C GLU A 309 29.05 41.73 -3.15
N ASN A 310 28.26 41.01 -2.37
CA ASN A 310 26.95 41.46 -1.90
C ASN A 310 27.00 42.71 -1.00
N LYS A 311 28.13 43.09 -0.41
CA LYS A 311 28.20 44.18 0.57
C LYS A 311 28.37 45.60 -0.01
N LEU A 312 29.10 45.79 -1.12
CA LEU A 312 29.45 47.14 -1.64
C LEU A 312 28.31 47.86 -2.38
N ASN A 313 27.47 47.09 -3.08
CA ASN A 313 26.29 47.63 -3.78
C ASN A 313 25.27 48.27 -2.84
N GLN A 314 25.41 48.07 -1.52
CA GLN A 314 24.46 48.55 -0.52
C GLN A 314 24.50 50.07 -0.25
N HIS A 315 25.61 50.79 -0.51
CA HIS A 315 25.80 52.18 -0.03
C HIS A 315 25.39 53.29 -1.03
N ARG A 316 25.79 53.21 -2.31
CA ARG A 316 25.32 54.17 -3.37
C ARG A 316 23.80 54.14 -3.52
N LEU A 317 23.24 52.95 -3.31
CA LEU A 317 21.81 52.73 -3.21
C LEU A 317 21.15 53.72 -2.24
N THR A 318 21.81 54.15 -1.16
CA THR A 318 21.22 54.97 -0.09
C THR A 318 20.88 56.42 -0.48
N ARG A 319 21.68 57.13 -1.30
CA ARG A 319 21.39 58.54 -1.68
C ARG A 319 20.39 58.64 -2.83
N SER A 320 20.56 57.81 -3.87
CA SER A 320 19.53 57.64 -4.89
C SER A 320 18.23 57.16 -4.25
N HIS A 321 18.29 56.30 -3.23
CA HIS A 321 17.10 55.94 -2.44
C HIS A 321 16.43 57.15 -1.78
N ARG A 322 17.11 58.24 -1.38
CA ARG A 322 16.44 59.41 -0.78
C ARG A 322 15.64 60.22 -1.80
N ALA A 323 16.25 60.61 -2.91
CA ALA A 323 15.56 61.33 -3.97
C ALA A 323 14.48 60.47 -4.64
N LEU A 324 14.77 59.18 -4.90
CA LEU A 324 13.76 58.21 -5.36
C LEU A 324 12.65 58.01 -4.33
N ARG A 325 12.95 58.08 -3.03
CA ARG A 325 11.93 57.99 -1.98
C ARG A 325 11.05 59.22 -1.96
N VAL A 326 11.59 60.43 -2.09
CA VAL A 326 10.80 61.66 -2.24
C VAL A 326 9.92 61.58 -3.50
N LEU A 327 10.48 61.17 -4.63
CA LEU A 327 9.73 61.00 -5.89
C LEU A 327 8.63 59.95 -5.75
N SER A 328 8.97 58.78 -5.20
CA SER A 328 8.04 57.65 -5.01
C SER A 328 6.94 57.99 -4.02
N GLU A 329 7.29 58.48 -2.82
CA GLU A 329 6.30 58.81 -1.79
C GLU A 329 5.43 60.00 -2.19
N SER A 330 5.98 60.98 -2.91
CA SER A 330 5.17 62.07 -3.50
C SER A 330 4.26 61.56 -4.61
N SER A 331 4.73 60.61 -5.42
CA SER A 331 3.88 59.95 -6.43
C SER A 331 2.79 59.09 -5.77
N MET A 332 3.06 58.48 -4.62
CA MET A 332 2.05 57.81 -3.79
C MET A 332 1.11 58.81 -3.08
N ALA A 333 1.59 60.00 -2.76
CA ALA A 333 0.74 61.06 -2.26
C ALA A 333 -0.30 61.48 -3.32
N LEU A 334 0.03 61.46 -4.62
CA LEU A 334 -0.92 61.71 -5.71
C LEU A 334 -2.08 60.72 -5.70
N SER A 335 -1.82 59.43 -5.45
CA SER A 335 -2.90 58.42 -5.45
C SER A 335 -3.78 58.48 -4.20
N THR A 336 -3.26 59.03 -3.10
CA THR A 336 -3.93 59.02 -1.78
C THR A 336 -4.54 60.36 -1.38
N ALA A 337 -4.20 61.46 -2.05
CA ALA A 337 -4.72 62.76 -1.69
C ALA A 337 -6.20 62.90 -2.10
N ALA A 338 -7.01 63.38 -1.15
CA ALA A 338 -8.45 63.58 -1.35
C ALA A 338 -8.76 64.83 -2.20
N ASN A 339 -7.85 65.80 -2.20
CA ASN A 339 -7.99 67.04 -2.97
C ASN A 339 -6.61 67.69 -3.20
N GLU A 340 -6.60 68.66 -4.10
CA GLU A 340 -5.41 69.40 -4.54
C GLU A 340 -4.64 70.06 -3.37
N ALA A 341 -5.33 70.71 -2.44
CA ALA A 341 -4.67 71.38 -1.31
C ALA A 341 -3.99 70.38 -0.36
N ALA A 342 -4.66 69.26 -0.06
CA ALA A 342 -4.10 68.20 0.77
C ALA A 342 -2.87 67.55 0.11
N LEU A 343 -2.90 67.37 -1.21
CA LEU A 343 -1.78 66.85 -1.98
C LEU A 343 -0.55 67.76 -1.85
N LEU A 344 -0.70 69.05 -2.14
CA LEU A 344 0.41 70.00 -2.13
C LEU A 344 1.06 70.10 -0.75
N LYS A 345 0.26 70.16 0.32
CA LYS A 345 0.78 70.16 1.69
C LYS A 345 1.55 68.89 2.03
N LYS A 346 1.02 67.73 1.62
CA LYS A 346 1.66 66.44 1.86
C LYS A 346 2.99 66.33 1.11
N VAL A 347 3.07 66.82 -0.12
CA VAL A 347 4.32 66.80 -0.90
C VAL A 347 5.37 67.73 -0.30
N CYS A 348 4.98 68.93 0.16
CA CYS A 348 5.91 69.78 0.91
C CYS A 348 6.48 69.07 2.16
N ASN A 349 5.64 68.36 2.92
CA ASN A 349 6.10 67.60 4.09
C ASN A 349 7.06 66.47 3.69
N ILE A 350 6.77 65.71 2.63
CA ILE A 350 7.62 64.62 2.15
C ILE A 350 9.00 65.15 1.72
N CYS A 351 9.04 66.28 1.02
CA CYS A 351 10.30 66.92 0.65
C CYS A 351 11.17 67.23 1.90
N VAL A 352 10.57 67.69 2.99
CA VAL A 352 11.30 68.02 4.22
C VAL A 352 11.68 66.77 5.02
N GLU A 353 10.72 65.90 5.33
CA GLU A 353 10.90 64.76 6.23
C GLU A 353 11.72 63.62 5.61
N HIS A 354 11.51 63.35 4.32
CA HIS A 354 12.13 62.22 3.63
C HIS A 354 13.24 62.65 2.68
N GLY A 355 13.13 63.86 2.12
CA GLY A 355 14.18 64.46 1.29
C GLY A 355 15.31 65.07 2.10
N GLY A 356 15.04 65.45 3.36
CA GLY A 356 16.03 66.12 4.22
C GLY A 356 16.25 67.59 3.84
N TYR A 357 15.36 68.19 3.05
CA TYR A 357 15.41 69.63 2.74
C TYR A 357 14.92 70.46 3.94
N SER A 358 15.48 71.65 4.12
CA SER A 358 15.19 72.50 5.28
C SER A 358 13.83 73.21 5.18
N MET A 359 13.37 73.48 3.95
CA MET A 359 12.05 74.06 3.69
C MET A 359 11.57 73.69 2.29
N ALA A 360 10.26 73.49 2.16
CA ALA A 360 9.55 73.30 0.90
C ALA A 360 8.26 74.13 0.86
N TRP A 361 7.94 74.81 -0.23
CA TRP A 361 6.64 75.49 -0.38
C TRP A 361 6.19 75.62 -1.84
N VAL A 362 4.87 75.59 -2.06
CA VAL A 362 4.22 75.72 -3.38
C VAL A 362 3.44 77.02 -3.45
N GLY A 363 3.61 77.78 -4.53
CA GLY A 363 2.86 79.00 -4.81
C GLY A 363 2.16 78.98 -6.17
N TYR A 364 0.94 79.53 -6.23
CA TYR A 364 0.15 79.64 -7.46
C TYR A 364 0.24 81.03 -8.08
N ALA A 365 0.34 81.05 -9.40
CA ALA A 365 0.43 82.26 -10.20
C ALA A 365 -0.97 82.78 -10.52
N TYR A 366 -1.27 84.00 -10.09
CA TYR A 366 -2.54 84.65 -10.40
C TYR A 366 -2.35 85.64 -11.55
N HIS A 367 -3.38 85.72 -12.40
CA HIS A 367 -3.40 86.59 -13.57
C HIS A 367 -3.99 87.98 -13.21
N ASP A 368 -3.55 88.52 -12.08
CA ASP A 368 -3.92 89.86 -11.62
C ASP A 368 -2.98 90.93 -12.21
N ARG A 369 -3.30 92.23 -12.02
CA ARG A 369 -2.50 93.33 -12.59
C ARG A 369 -1.04 93.34 -12.11
N ARG A 370 -0.75 92.77 -10.92
CA ARG A 370 0.58 92.71 -10.32
C ARG A 370 1.33 91.43 -10.66
N LYS A 371 0.69 90.46 -11.34
CA LYS A 371 1.25 89.13 -11.64
C LYS A 371 1.75 88.46 -10.36
N SER A 372 0.91 88.40 -9.35
CA SER A 372 1.25 87.94 -8.01
C SER A 372 1.33 86.41 -7.91
N VAL A 373 2.22 85.93 -7.05
CA VAL A 373 2.34 84.52 -6.66
C VAL A 373 1.96 84.39 -5.20
N PHE A 374 0.94 83.58 -4.89
CA PHE A 374 0.48 83.35 -3.52
C PHE A 374 0.84 81.93 -3.04
N PRO A 375 1.42 81.78 -1.84
CA PRO A 375 1.67 80.46 -1.25
C PRO A 375 0.36 79.70 -0.99
N ILE A 376 0.30 78.44 -1.43
CA ILE A 376 -0.85 77.53 -1.23
C ILE A 376 -0.52 76.47 -0.16
N ALA A 377 0.74 76.05 -0.09
CA ALA A 377 1.22 75.07 0.87
C ALA A 377 2.71 75.31 1.21
N SER A 378 3.12 74.95 2.42
CA SER A 378 4.50 75.05 2.89
C SER A 378 4.82 73.99 3.95
N ALA A 379 6.09 73.66 4.15
CA ALA A 379 6.61 72.77 5.19
C ALA A 379 8.08 73.10 5.51
N GLY A 380 8.54 72.75 6.72
CA GLY A 380 9.91 73.02 7.20
C GLY A 380 10.01 74.29 8.05
N ILE A 381 11.20 74.87 8.13
CA ILE A 381 11.54 75.99 9.04
C ILE A 381 10.92 77.32 8.53
N GLU A 382 9.60 77.41 8.49
CA GLU A 382 8.88 78.52 7.88
C GLU A 382 8.86 79.79 8.75
N GLU A 383 8.66 79.70 10.08
CA GLU A 383 8.76 80.81 11.08
C GLU A 383 8.37 82.22 10.56
N GLY A 384 7.24 82.37 9.85
CA GLY A 384 6.77 83.66 9.31
C GLY A 384 7.55 84.21 8.11
N TYR A 385 8.35 83.37 7.44
CA TYR A 385 9.09 83.71 6.21
C TYR A 385 8.14 84.10 5.08
N LEU A 386 7.03 83.37 4.94
CA LEU A 386 6.04 83.57 3.88
C LEU A 386 5.00 84.64 4.24
N ASP A 387 4.97 85.11 5.49
CA ASP A 387 4.04 86.14 5.95
C ASP A 387 4.36 87.50 5.30
N GLY A 388 3.37 88.01 4.55
CA GLY A 388 3.48 89.25 3.81
C GLY A 388 4.56 89.24 2.72
N ILE A 389 5.03 88.06 2.29
CA ILE A 389 6.07 87.94 1.26
C ILE A 389 5.52 88.44 -0.08
N GLN A 390 6.25 89.36 -0.72
CA GLN A 390 5.90 89.85 -2.05
C GLN A 390 6.67 89.06 -3.09
N ILE A 391 5.95 88.29 -3.90
CA ILE A 391 6.49 87.51 -5.00
C ILE A 391 5.63 87.77 -6.24
N SER A 392 6.30 88.05 -7.35
CA SER A 392 5.70 88.32 -8.64
C SER A 392 6.30 87.40 -9.69
N TRP A 393 5.52 87.02 -10.70
CA TRP A 393 6.04 86.37 -11.91
C TRP A 393 6.23 87.38 -13.07
N GLY A 394 5.87 88.65 -12.86
CA GLY A 394 6.18 89.77 -13.76
C GLY A 394 7.66 90.15 -13.77
N ASP A 395 8.08 90.87 -14.80
CA ASP A 395 9.46 91.37 -14.96
C ASP A 395 9.70 92.62 -14.10
N ASN A 396 9.80 92.43 -12.78
CA ASN A 396 10.02 93.46 -11.76
C ASN A 396 10.96 92.95 -10.66
N GLU A 397 11.35 93.80 -9.71
CA GLU A 397 12.29 93.46 -8.63
C GLU A 397 11.81 92.25 -7.79
N TYR A 398 10.49 92.07 -7.62
CA TYR A 398 9.88 90.95 -6.91
C TYR A 398 9.67 89.69 -7.77
N GLY A 399 10.09 89.71 -9.03
CA GLY A 399 9.96 88.59 -9.96
C GLY A 399 11.26 88.12 -10.62
N GLN A 400 12.42 88.60 -10.14
CA GLN A 400 13.74 88.10 -10.56
C GLN A 400 14.27 86.94 -9.69
N GLY A 401 13.58 86.60 -8.59
CA GLY A 401 13.93 85.45 -7.75
C GLY A 401 13.66 84.10 -8.44
N PRO A 402 14.18 82.98 -7.88
CA PRO A 402 14.00 81.64 -8.43
C PRO A 402 12.55 81.31 -8.78
N THR A 403 11.60 81.67 -7.93
CA THR A 403 10.17 81.41 -8.13
C THR A 403 9.60 82.15 -9.35
N GLY A 404 9.84 83.47 -9.45
CA GLY A 404 9.37 84.29 -10.57
C GLY A 404 10.01 83.88 -11.88
N MET A 405 11.30 83.55 -11.85
CA MET A 405 12.05 83.03 -13.00
C MET A 405 11.52 81.67 -13.46
N ALA A 406 11.26 80.75 -12.54
CA ALA A 406 10.74 79.43 -12.89
C ALA A 406 9.36 79.53 -13.56
N ILE A 407 8.47 80.37 -13.02
CA ILE A 407 7.13 80.59 -13.59
C ILE A 407 7.21 81.27 -14.97
N ARG A 408 8.03 82.31 -15.10
CA ARG A 408 8.15 83.08 -16.35
C ARG A 408 8.83 82.32 -17.48
N THR A 409 9.80 81.47 -17.16
CA THR A 409 10.62 80.75 -18.16
C THR A 409 10.22 79.29 -18.36
N ASN A 410 9.31 78.77 -17.53
CA ASN A 410 8.95 77.35 -17.47
C ASN A 410 10.17 76.42 -17.36
N ARG A 411 11.19 76.81 -16.59
CA ARG A 411 12.40 76.03 -16.34
C ARG A 411 12.80 76.04 -14.87
N PRO A 412 13.40 74.95 -14.34
CA PRO A 412 13.99 74.96 -13.00
C PRO A 412 14.97 76.13 -12.84
N SER A 413 14.81 76.91 -11.78
CA SER A 413 15.69 78.02 -11.43
C SER A 413 16.40 77.73 -10.12
N VAL A 414 17.73 77.62 -10.16
CA VAL A 414 18.56 77.28 -8.99
C VAL A 414 19.38 78.49 -8.58
N ALA A 415 19.23 78.92 -7.33
CA ALA A 415 20.16 79.82 -6.65
C ALA A 415 21.12 78.97 -5.80
N ARG A 416 22.29 78.64 -6.37
CA ARG A 416 23.31 77.80 -5.73
C ARG A 416 23.95 78.44 -4.50
N ASN A 417 23.96 79.77 -4.45
CA ASN A 417 24.41 80.55 -3.30
C ASN A 417 23.48 81.75 -3.10
N LEU A 418 22.74 81.78 -1.98
CA LEU A 418 21.76 82.83 -1.68
C LEU A 418 22.38 84.13 -1.17
N SER A 419 23.56 84.10 -0.54
CA SER A 419 24.20 85.31 0.01
C SER A 419 24.82 86.20 -1.07
N GLU A 420 25.31 85.60 -2.16
CA GLU A 420 25.99 86.28 -3.27
C GLU A 420 25.06 86.62 -4.46
N ASN A 421 23.85 86.06 -4.51
CA ASN A 421 22.95 86.24 -5.64
C ASN A 421 22.25 87.62 -5.62
N VAL A 422 22.62 88.49 -6.56
CA VAL A 422 22.08 89.87 -6.72
C VAL A 422 20.56 89.88 -6.97
N LEU A 423 20.06 88.91 -7.74
CA LEU A 423 18.64 88.82 -8.12
C LEU A 423 17.74 88.31 -6.98
N PHE A 424 18.33 87.79 -5.90
CA PHE A 424 17.62 87.37 -4.69
C PHE A 424 17.47 88.50 -3.64
N GLY A 425 17.81 89.74 -4.01
CA GLY A 425 17.88 90.91 -3.13
C GLY A 425 16.69 91.08 -2.15
N PRO A 426 15.43 91.11 -2.61
CA PRO A 426 14.27 91.36 -1.75
C PRO A 426 14.06 90.34 -0.62
N TRP A 427 14.61 89.12 -0.74
CA TRP A 427 14.38 88.01 0.20
C TRP A 427 15.65 87.57 0.95
N ARG A 428 16.82 88.12 0.60
CA ARG A 428 18.13 87.68 1.11
C ARG A 428 18.23 87.74 2.64
N GLU A 429 17.83 88.86 3.24
CA GLU A 429 17.92 89.06 4.69
C GLU A 429 17.05 88.05 5.45
N ARG A 430 15.83 87.78 4.94
CA ARG A 430 14.90 86.80 5.52
C ARG A 430 15.41 85.36 5.40
N ALA A 431 16.06 85.01 4.28
CA ALA A 431 16.60 83.67 4.06
C ALA A 431 17.87 83.40 4.89
N ALA A 432 18.74 84.41 5.04
CA ALA A 432 19.96 84.31 5.84
C ALA A 432 19.67 84.07 7.33
N GLN A 433 18.62 84.71 7.88
CA GLN A 433 18.18 84.51 9.27
C GLN A 433 17.82 83.04 9.59
N ARG A 434 17.48 82.24 8.57
CA ARG A 434 17.02 80.84 8.72
C ARG A 434 18.05 79.80 8.27
N GLY A 435 19.28 80.24 7.96
CA GLY A 435 20.38 79.35 7.59
C GLY A 435 20.30 78.76 6.18
N TYR A 436 19.41 79.27 5.32
CA TYR A 436 19.30 78.78 3.95
C TYR A 436 20.49 79.24 3.11
N ARG A 437 21.17 78.28 2.49
CA ARG A 437 22.35 78.55 1.65
C ARG A 437 22.07 78.41 0.17
N CYS A 438 21.18 77.50 -0.21
CA CYS A 438 20.75 77.32 -1.59
C CYS A 438 19.23 77.17 -1.71
N SER A 439 18.69 77.52 -2.87
CA SER A 439 17.29 77.35 -3.21
C SER A 439 17.10 76.90 -4.65
N ILE A 440 16.09 76.08 -4.88
CA ILE A 440 15.61 75.71 -6.22
C ILE A 440 14.11 75.97 -6.31
N ALA A 441 13.68 76.55 -7.42
CA ALA A 441 12.28 76.67 -7.79
C ALA A 441 12.00 75.88 -9.07
N LEU A 442 10.97 75.06 -9.04
CA LEU A 442 10.57 74.15 -10.11
C LEU A 442 9.16 74.55 -10.59
N PRO A 443 8.94 74.75 -11.89
CA PRO A 443 7.64 75.16 -12.41
C PRO A 443 6.60 74.03 -12.31
N ILE A 444 5.36 74.41 -12.04
CA ILE A 444 4.18 73.53 -12.11
C ILE A 444 3.32 74.05 -13.27
N ALA A 445 3.29 73.28 -14.35
CA ALA A 445 2.80 73.75 -15.64
C ALA A 445 2.00 72.68 -16.37
N GLU A 446 0.80 73.03 -16.84
CA GLU A 446 -0.02 72.19 -17.72
C GLU A 446 0.12 72.72 -19.14
N ASN A 447 0.79 71.96 -20.02
CA ASN A 447 1.27 72.43 -21.32
C ASN A 447 2.19 73.66 -21.18
N ASP A 448 2.03 74.69 -22.02
CA ASP A 448 2.79 75.95 -21.96
C ASP A 448 2.29 76.92 -20.88
N LEU A 449 1.24 76.57 -20.14
CA LEU A 449 0.64 77.44 -19.12
C LEU A 449 1.16 77.05 -17.72
N VAL A 450 2.09 77.85 -17.20
CA VAL A 450 2.60 77.70 -15.83
C VAL A 450 1.61 78.31 -14.85
N PHE A 451 1.06 77.50 -13.95
CA PHE A 451 0.09 77.95 -12.95
C PHE A 451 0.67 78.00 -11.52
N GLY A 452 1.91 77.55 -11.31
CA GLY A 452 2.59 77.68 -10.03
C GLY A 452 4.06 77.25 -10.04
N ALA A 453 4.67 77.20 -8.86
CA ALA A 453 6.02 76.67 -8.66
C ALA A 453 6.20 76.02 -7.28
N LEU A 454 6.99 74.95 -7.22
CA LEU A 454 7.51 74.31 -6.01
C LEU A 454 8.90 74.86 -5.68
N ASN A 455 9.11 75.29 -4.45
CA ASN A 455 10.34 75.93 -3.99
C ASN A 455 10.96 75.11 -2.86
N LEU A 456 12.23 74.75 -2.96
CA LEU A 456 12.99 73.99 -1.96
C LEU A 456 14.22 74.77 -1.50
N TYR A 457 14.61 74.57 -0.25
CA TYR A 457 15.77 75.21 0.40
C TYR A 457 16.62 74.18 1.15
N SER A 458 17.94 74.31 1.09
CA SER A 458 18.89 73.45 1.82
C SER A 458 19.96 74.29 2.56
N THR A 459 20.45 73.74 3.67
CA THR A 459 21.54 74.28 4.49
C THR A 459 22.93 73.91 3.97
N GLU A 460 23.04 72.91 3.09
CA GLU A 460 24.30 72.50 2.47
C GLU A 460 24.60 73.34 1.21
N GLU A 461 25.87 73.72 1.03
CA GLU A 461 26.31 74.39 -0.20
C GLU A 461 26.35 73.39 -1.36
N GLN A 462 25.92 73.81 -2.55
CA GLN A 462 25.90 72.96 -3.76
C GLN A 462 25.08 71.66 -3.61
N SER A 463 24.04 71.67 -2.77
CA SER A 463 23.21 70.51 -2.45
C SER A 463 22.47 69.89 -3.64
N PHE A 464 22.29 70.60 -4.78
CA PHE A 464 21.49 70.13 -5.92
C PHE A 464 22.38 69.79 -7.13
N ASP A 465 22.63 68.49 -7.33
CA ASP A 465 23.34 67.94 -8.50
C ASP A 465 22.41 67.70 -9.71
N ALA A 466 22.98 67.27 -10.84
CA ALA A 466 22.21 67.12 -12.09
C ALA A 466 21.15 66.00 -12.00
N ASP A 467 21.50 64.89 -11.35
CA ASP A 467 20.60 63.74 -11.19
C ASP A 467 19.44 64.11 -10.25
N GLU A 468 19.71 64.85 -9.19
CA GLU A 468 18.70 65.32 -8.25
C GLU A 468 17.78 66.40 -8.83
N ILE A 469 18.32 67.36 -9.59
CA ILE A 469 17.50 68.36 -10.31
C ILE A 469 16.56 67.67 -11.30
N GLN A 470 17.06 66.64 -12.00
CA GLN A 470 16.23 65.84 -12.90
C GLN A 470 15.12 65.11 -12.13
N LEU A 471 15.45 64.41 -11.05
CA LEU A 471 14.47 63.69 -10.23
C LEU A 471 13.41 64.62 -9.59
N LEU A 472 13.81 65.82 -9.16
CA LEU A 472 12.88 66.82 -8.63
C LEU A 472 12.02 67.48 -9.73
N GLY A 473 12.55 67.62 -10.94
CA GLY A 473 11.79 68.01 -12.13
C GLY A 473 10.75 66.95 -12.53
N GLU A 474 11.11 65.67 -12.45
CA GLU A 474 10.19 64.55 -12.62
C GLU A 474 9.07 64.59 -11.56
N LEU A 475 9.41 64.89 -10.29
CA LEU A 475 8.42 65.08 -9.23
C LEU A 475 7.42 66.19 -9.56
N CYS A 476 7.87 67.36 -10.07
CA CYS A 476 6.97 68.45 -10.44
C CYS A 476 6.09 68.10 -11.65
N SER A 477 6.62 67.31 -12.57
CA SER A 477 5.85 66.79 -13.70
C SER A 477 4.76 65.83 -13.23
N HIS A 478 5.08 64.93 -12.28
CA HIS A 478 4.11 64.03 -11.65
C HIS A 478 3.06 64.78 -10.84
N LEU A 479 3.46 65.80 -10.07
CA LEU A 479 2.55 66.69 -9.34
C LEU A 479 1.54 67.32 -10.29
N THR A 480 2.01 67.89 -11.40
CA THR A 480 1.15 68.52 -12.41
C THR A 480 0.16 67.49 -12.96
N LEU A 481 0.65 66.32 -13.39
CA LEU A 481 -0.20 65.26 -13.92
C LEU A 481 -1.28 64.81 -12.90
N GLY A 482 -0.91 64.64 -11.63
CA GLY A 482 -1.86 64.24 -10.60
C GLY A 482 -2.95 65.29 -10.34
N ILE A 483 -2.59 66.57 -10.35
CA ILE A 483 -3.55 67.68 -10.21
C ILE A 483 -4.55 67.67 -11.39
N THR A 484 -4.07 67.50 -12.62
CA THR A 484 -4.93 67.40 -13.82
C THR A 484 -5.84 66.17 -13.77
N LEU A 485 -5.31 65.00 -13.42
CA LEU A 485 -6.10 63.77 -13.32
C LEU A 485 -7.18 63.85 -12.25
N MET A 486 -6.92 64.48 -11.11
CA MET A 486 -7.94 64.68 -10.07
C MET A 486 -9.10 65.53 -10.59
N ARG A 487 -8.81 66.61 -11.34
CA ARG A 487 -9.83 67.46 -11.95
C ARG A 487 -10.68 66.69 -12.98
N ILE A 488 -10.07 65.81 -13.78
CA ILE A 488 -10.78 64.99 -14.79
C ILE A 488 -11.60 63.87 -14.11
N ARG A 489 -11.01 63.16 -13.16
CA ARG A 489 -11.66 62.03 -12.46
C ARG A 489 -12.94 62.47 -11.76
N GLN A 490 -12.91 63.63 -11.11
CA GLN A 490 -14.08 64.18 -10.43
C GLN A 490 -15.23 64.49 -11.40
N ALA A 491 -14.92 64.87 -12.64
CA ALA A 491 -15.92 65.05 -13.69
C ALA A 491 -16.45 63.71 -14.24
N HIS A 492 -15.57 62.72 -14.44
CA HIS A 492 -15.94 61.42 -14.99
C HIS A 492 -16.77 60.54 -14.04
N GLU A 493 -16.40 60.47 -12.75
CA GLU A 493 -17.13 59.67 -11.76
C GLU A 493 -18.61 60.07 -11.65
N ARG A 494 -18.91 61.36 -11.79
CA ARG A 494 -20.30 61.86 -11.77
C ARG A 494 -21.14 61.37 -12.94
N GLN A 495 -20.54 61.16 -14.10
CA GLN A 495 -21.26 60.74 -15.31
C GLN A 495 -21.40 59.22 -15.37
N THR A 496 -20.35 58.49 -14.99
CA THR A 496 -20.32 57.03 -15.06
C THR A 496 -21.23 56.37 -14.02
N ASN A 497 -21.36 56.94 -12.81
CA ASN A 497 -22.20 56.35 -11.77
C ASN A 497 -23.69 56.28 -12.16
N THR A 498 -24.22 57.33 -12.79
CA THR A 498 -25.63 57.40 -13.20
C THR A 498 -25.99 56.40 -14.30
N LEU A 499 -25.10 56.20 -15.27
CA LEU A 499 -25.29 55.20 -16.33
C LEU A 499 -25.13 53.77 -15.79
N ARG A 500 -24.16 53.57 -14.91
CA ARG A 500 -23.86 52.27 -14.32
C ARG A 500 -25.00 51.77 -13.43
N GLU A 501 -25.68 52.61 -12.65
CA GLU A 501 -26.80 52.17 -11.82
C GLU A 501 -27.96 51.57 -12.64
N ASN A 502 -28.36 52.22 -13.73
CA ASN A 502 -29.47 51.74 -14.55
C ASN A 502 -29.11 50.46 -15.34
N GLU A 503 -27.88 50.38 -15.86
CA GLU A 503 -27.41 49.18 -16.54
C GLU A 503 -27.24 48.01 -15.56
N LEU A 504 -26.76 48.27 -14.34
CA LEU A 504 -26.63 47.25 -13.30
C LEU A 504 -27.97 46.68 -12.89
N ILE A 505 -29.04 47.48 -12.76
CA ILE A 505 -30.36 46.97 -12.37
C ILE A 505 -30.92 46.02 -13.44
N LEU A 506 -30.92 46.42 -14.71
CA LEU A 506 -31.43 45.59 -15.81
C LEU A 506 -30.58 44.34 -16.04
N ARG A 507 -29.26 44.46 -15.92
CA ARG A 507 -28.35 43.31 -15.99
C ARG A 507 -28.55 42.39 -14.79
N SER A 508 -28.71 42.92 -13.59
CA SER A 508 -28.95 42.15 -12.37
C SER A 508 -30.26 41.36 -12.47
N MET A 509 -31.35 41.94 -12.97
CA MET A 509 -32.61 41.22 -13.17
C MET A 509 -32.49 40.06 -14.17
N PHE A 510 -31.75 40.24 -15.27
CA PHE A 510 -31.54 39.17 -16.25
C PHE A 510 -30.56 38.10 -15.73
N GLU A 511 -29.45 38.50 -15.11
CA GLU A 511 -28.41 37.59 -14.60
C GLU A 511 -28.83 36.82 -13.35
N GLN A 512 -29.56 37.45 -12.42
CA GLN A 512 -29.96 36.86 -11.15
C GLN A 512 -31.35 36.21 -11.21
N ALA A 513 -31.97 36.11 -12.38
CA ALA A 513 -33.20 35.36 -12.53
C ALA A 513 -32.96 33.88 -12.15
N PRO A 514 -33.81 33.26 -11.32
CA PRO A 514 -33.65 31.87 -10.88
C PRO A 514 -33.95 30.83 -11.98
N ALA A 515 -34.24 31.29 -13.21
CA ALA A 515 -34.43 30.45 -14.39
C ALA A 515 -33.47 30.88 -15.49
N GLY A 516 -33.08 29.95 -16.35
CA GLY A 516 -32.24 30.24 -17.50
C GLY A 516 -33.01 31.10 -18.50
N MET A 517 -32.52 32.30 -18.80
CA MET A 517 -33.14 33.23 -19.74
C MET A 517 -32.25 33.45 -20.94
N LEU A 518 -32.85 33.41 -22.12
CA LEU A 518 -32.21 33.62 -23.40
C LEU A 518 -32.98 34.66 -24.21
N LEU A 519 -32.24 35.42 -25.01
CA LEU A 519 -32.79 36.17 -26.12
C LEU A 519 -32.31 35.54 -27.42
N LEU A 520 -33.24 35.32 -28.35
CA LEU A 520 -32.93 34.78 -29.68
C LEU A 520 -33.07 35.88 -30.74
N GLY A 521 -32.01 36.04 -31.53
CA GLY A 521 -31.96 36.85 -32.75
C GLY A 521 -32.58 36.13 -33.94
N ASN A 522 -32.34 36.61 -35.17
CA ASN A 522 -32.86 35.99 -36.39
C ASN A 522 -32.36 34.53 -36.54
N ASP A 523 -33.18 33.67 -37.14
CA ASP A 523 -32.83 32.26 -37.39
C ASP A 523 -32.50 31.45 -36.10
N ASN A 524 -33.18 31.78 -35.00
CA ASN A 524 -33.13 31.12 -33.69
C ASN A 524 -31.73 31.06 -33.04
N GLN A 525 -30.82 31.97 -33.42
CA GLN A 525 -29.51 32.12 -32.81
C GLN A 525 -29.59 32.84 -31.46
N ILE A 526 -28.82 32.37 -30.47
CA ILE A 526 -28.81 32.96 -29.12
C ILE A 526 -28.01 34.26 -29.16
N THR A 527 -28.66 35.39 -28.92
CA THR A 527 -28.00 36.69 -28.86
C THR A 527 -27.57 37.07 -27.46
N ARG A 528 -28.30 36.59 -26.44
CA ARG A 528 -27.93 36.74 -25.02
C ARG A 528 -28.42 35.53 -24.22
N ALA A 529 -27.66 35.18 -23.19
CA ALA A 529 -27.98 34.14 -22.22
C ALA A 529 -27.56 34.65 -20.83
N ASN A 530 -28.36 34.40 -19.80
CA ASN A 530 -27.96 34.71 -18.43
C ASN A 530 -27.08 33.60 -17.83
N ALA A 531 -26.42 33.91 -16.71
CA ALA A 531 -25.57 32.99 -15.98
C ALA A 531 -26.31 31.68 -15.65
N CYS A 532 -27.54 31.78 -15.16
CA CYS A 532 -28.36 30.61 -14.83
C CYS A 532 -28.55 29.68 -16.05
N PHE A 533 -28.82 30.20 -17.26
CA PHE A 533 -28.91 29.36 -18.45
C PHE A 533 -27.58 28.68 -18.76
N CYS A 534 -26.47 29.44 -18.78
CA CYS A 534 -25.14 28.91 -19.08
C CYS A 534 -24.72 27.84 -18.07
N GLU A 535 -25.06 28.01 -16.79
CA GLU A 535 -24.89 26.99 -15.74
C GLU A 535 -25.76 25.77 -16.00
N ILE A 536 -27.02 25.96 -16.41
CA ILE A 536 -27.98 24.88 -16.73
C ILE A 536 -27.52 24.04 -17.92
N ILE A 537 -26.89 24.64 -18.93
CA ILE A 537 -26.35 23.90 -20.10
C ILE A 537 -24.85 23.61 -20.00
N ASP A 538 -24.18 24.06 -18.93
CA ASP A 538 -22.76 23.90 -18.60
C ASP A 538 -21.81 24.19 -19.79
N ILE A 539 -22.23 25.17 -20.60
CA ILE A 539 -21.42 25.78 -21.65
C ILE A 539 -21.15 27.20 -21.18
N PRO A 540 -19.88 27.62 -21.13
CA PRO A 540 -19.56 28.99 -20.78
C PRO A 540 -20.25 29.95 -21.76
N PRO A 541 -20.61 31.18 -21.35
CA PRO A 541 -21.39 32.14 -22.15
C PRO A 541 -20.95 32.29 -23.61
N ASP A 542 -19.66 32.10 -23.91
CA ASP A 542 -19.06 32.24 -25.25
C ASP A 542 -19.35 31.08 -26.18
N GLY A 543 -19.46 29.88 -25.61
CA GLY A 543 -19.83 28.72 -26.40
C GLY A 543 -21.30 28.77 -26.83
N VAL A 544 -22.12 29.57 -26.16
CA VAL A 544 -23.58 29.64 -26.33
C VAL A 544 -23.98 30.72 -27.33
N LEU A 545 -23.35 31.90 -27.22
CA LEU A 545 -23.68 33.07 -28.03
C LEU A 545 -23.48 32.80 -29.53
N PHE A 546 -24.39 33.33 -30.35
CA PHE A 546 -24.50 33.20 -31.80
C PHE A 546 -24.73 31.80 -32.36
N ARG A 547 -24.82 30.76 -31.52
CA ARG A 547 -25.25 29.43 -31.94
C ARG A 547 -26.77 29.34 -32.00
N LYS A 548 -27.30 28.51 -32.90
CA LYS A 548 -28.72 28.19 -32.92
C LYS A 548 -29.08 27.38 -31.68
N LEU A 549 -30.13 27.81 -30.96
CA LEU A 549 -30.59 27.11 -29.75
C LEU A 549 -30.87 25.61 -30.03
N PRO A 550 -31.57 25.21 -31.11
CA PRO A 550 -31.76 23.79 -31.42
C PRO A 550 -30.47 23.00 -31.62
N GLY A 551 -29.44 23.62 -32.21
CA GLY A 551 -28.14 22.95 -32.43
C GLY A 551 -27.29 22.85 -31.15
N LEU A 552 -27.53 23.74 -30.19
CA LEU A 552 -26.85 23.76 -28.90
C LEU A 552 -27.40 22.71 -27.94
N LEU A 553 -28.71 22.46 -28.00
CA LEU A 553 -29.35 21.39 -27.24
C LEU A 553 -28.93 20.06 -27.88
N ASN A 554 -28.14 19.28 -27.14
CA ASN A 554 -27.55 18.03 -27.62
C ASN A 554 -28.60 16.91 -27.65
N GLN A 555 -29.46 16.96 -28.65
CA GLN A 555 -30.68 16.16 -28.82
C GLN A 555 -30.76 15.59 -30.23
N ASP A 556 -31.61 14.58 -30.43
CA ASP A 556 -31.81 13.93 -31.73
C ASP A 556 -32.31 14.90 -32.81
N GLU A 557 -31.98 14.62 -34.07
CA GLU A 557 -32.35 15.48 -35.22
C GLU A 557 -33.86 15.74 -35.29
N GLY A 558 -34.70 14.77 -34.92
CA GLY A 558 -36.16 14.92 -34.86
C GLY A 558 -36.62 15.94 -33.82
N PHE A 559 -35.96 16.01 -32.66
CA PHE A 559 -36.27 17.01 -31.62
C PHE A 559 -35.80 18.40 -32.04
N ARG A 560 -34.58 18.50 -32.61
CA ARG A 560 -34.04 19.77 -33.12
C ARG A 560 -34.93 20.37 -34.20
N PHE A 561 -35.42 19.54 -35.13
CA PHE A 561 -36.34 19.96 -36.19
C PHE A 561 -37.68 20.45 -35.63
N LYS A 562 -38.24 19.72 -34.64
CA LYS A 562 -39.48 20.12 -33.96
C LYS A 562 -39.33 21.45 -33.21
N LEU A 563 -38.26 21.61 -32.43
CA LEU A 563 -37.99 22.84 -31.68
C LEU A 563 -37.77 24.03 -32.63
N ASP A 564 -37.03 23.85 -33.72
CA ASP A 564 -36.79 24.92 -34.70
C ASP A 564 -38.09 25.33 -35.42
N ALA A 565 -38.96 24.36 -35.75
CA ALA A 565 -40.28 24.62 -36.30
C ALA A 565 -41.19 25.35 -35.29
N ASP A 566 -41.22 24.93 -34.03
CA ASP A 566 -42.03 25.56 -32.97
C ASP A 566 -41.56 27.00 -32.68
N LEU A 567 -40.25 27.24 -32.59
CA LEU A 567 -39.67 28.58 -32.43
C LEU A 567 -39.94 29.48 -33.65
N SER A 568 -39.92 28.91 -34.85
CA SER A 568 -40.27 29.63 -36.09
C SER A 568 -41.76 29.98 -36.14
N ASN A 569 -42.64 29.09 -35.67
CA ASN A 569 -44.07 29.35 -35.54
C ASN A 569 -44.37 30.46 -34.53
N VAL A 570 -43.62 30.53 -33.42
CA VAL A 570 -43.73 31.63 -32.44
C VAL A 570 -43.23 32.95 -33.02
N ARG A 571 -42.11 32.94 -33.77
CA ARG A 571 -41.55 34.13 -34.42
C ARG A 571 -42.44 34.71 -35.52
N ASN A 572 -43.10 33.84 -36.29
CA ASN A 572 -44.02 34.24 -37.35
C ASN A 572 -45.41 34.61 -36.80
N GLY A 573 -45.64 34.50 -35.48
CA GLY A 573 -46.90 34.81 -34.83
C GLY A 573 -48.02 33.80 -35.09
N VAL A 574 -47.68 32.63 -35.64
CA VAL A 574 -48.60 31.50 -35.85
C VAL A 574 -48.97 30.84 -34.51
N MET A 575 -48.05 30.90 -33.54
CA MET A 575 -48.25 30.42 -32.18
C MET A 575 -47.84 31.49 -31.16
N ALA A 576 -48.57 31.62 -30.04
CA ALA A 576 -48.24 32.64 -29.03
C ALA A 576 -47.00 32.26 -28.18
N ALA A 577 -46.86 30.97 -27.86
CA ALA A 577 -45.73 30.41 -27.13
C ALA A 577 -45.60 28.90 -27.40
N CYS A 578 -44.39 28.34 -27.24
CA CYS A 578 -44.16 26.89 -27.26
C CYS A 578 -43.66 26.41 -25.89
N HIS A 579 -44.01 25.16 -25.53
CA HIS A 579 -43.59 24.52 -24.28
C HIS A 579 -43.13 23.09 -24.55
N LEU A 580 -41.92 22.75 -24.10
CA LEU A 580 -41.30 21.45 -24.33
C LEU A 580 -40.53 21.01 -23.08
N GLU A 581 -40.70 19.75 -22.69
CA GLU A 581 -39.86 19.09 -21.67
C GLU A 581 -38.97 18.07 -22.37
N PHE A 582 -37.68 18.06 -22.02
CA PHE A 582 -36.70 17.14 -22.60
C PHE A 582 -35.53 16.95 -21.62
N ASP A 583 -34.88 15.80 -21.69
CA ASP A 583 -33.63 15.54 -21.00
C ASP A 583 -32.45 15.91 -21.90
N MET A 584 -31.42 16.56 -21.35
CA MET A 584 -30.22 16.94 -22.10
C MET A 584 -28.98 16.46 -21.34
N LEU A 585 -28.05 15.83 -22.07
CA LEU A 585 -26.75 15.45 -21.51
C LEU A 585 -25.81 16.66 -21.51
N VAL A 586 -25.38 17.07 -20.32
CA VAL A 586 -24.56 18.25 -20.08
C VAL A 586 -23.35 17.86 -19.24
N ASN A 587 -22.13 17.98 -19.78
CA ASN A 587 -20.87 17.57 -19.13
C ASN A 587 -20.90 16.18 -18.47
N GLY A 588 -21.57 15.23 -19.13
CA GLY A 588 -21.69 13.85 -18.68
C GLY A 588 -22.79 13.59 -17.64
N ARG A 589 -23.58 14.60 -17.25
CA ARG A 589 -24.76 14.45 -16.37
C ARG A 589 -26.04 14.78 -17.12
N THR A 590 -27.06 13.93 -17.00
CA THR A 590 -28.38 14.18 -17.59
C THR A 590 -29.13 15.19 -16.76
N ARG A 591 -29.59 16.28 -17.41
CA ARG A 591 -30.43 17.31 -16.80
C ARG A 591 -31.79 17.33 -17.48
N TRP A 592 -32.86 17.34 -16.71
CA TRP A 592 -34.22 17.53 -17.21
C TRP A 592 -34.53 19.01 -17.31
N LEU A 593 -34.84 19.48 -18.52
CA LEU A 593 -35.08 20.87 -18.82
C LEU A 593 -36.51 21.07 -19.33
N GLN A 594 -37.14 22.15 -18.86
CA GLN A 594 -38.40 22.64 -19.38
C GLN A 594 -38.15 23.96 -20.09
N LEU A 595 -38.50 24.04 -21.38
CA LEU A 595 -38.30 25.22 -22.22
C LEU A 595 -39.65 25.84 -22.57
N ALA A 596 -39.74 27.15 -22.37
CA ALA A 596 -40.85 27.99 -22.81
C ALA A 596 -40.34 29.16 -23.65
N ALA A 597 -40.89 29.37 -24.84
CA ALA A 597 -40.50 30.47 -25.72
C ALA A 597 -41.67 31.41 -26.04
N SER A 598 -41.42 32.72 -26.04
CA SER A 598 -42.41 33.75 -26.40
C SER A 598 -41.76 34.91 -27.16
N ALA A 599 -42.57 35.70 -27.87
CA ALA A 599 -42.09 36.80 -28.72
C ALA A 599 -42.06 38.15 -27.98
N VAL A 600 -40.93 38.86 -28.02
CA VAL A 600 -40.76 40.23 -27.54
C VAL A 600 -40.97 41.20 -28.69
N ARG A 601 -41.93 42.12 -28.54
CA ARG A 601 -42.32 43.09 -29.56
C ARG A 601 -41.68 44.45 -29.29
N ASP A 602 -41.31 45.16 -30.36
CA ASP A 602 -40.89 46.56 -30.26
C ASP A 602 -42.08 47.50 -30.02
N ALA A 603 -41.81 48.79 -29.83
CA ALA A 603 -42.82 49.82 -29.60
C ALA A 603 -43.84 49.97 -30.74
N ASN A 604 -43.58 49.38 -31.92
CA ASN A 604 -44.46 49.38 -33.09
C ASN A 604 -45.21 48.04 -33.28
N GLY A 605 -45.14 47.13 -32.30
CA GLY A 605 -45.85 45.84 -32.30
C GLY A 605 -45.21 44.75 -33.16
N LYS A 606 -44.09 45.05 -33.81
CA LYS A 606 -43.33 44.09 -34.64
C LYS A 606 -42.48 43.22 -33.73
N ILE A 607 -42.46 41.91 -34.00
CA ILE A 607 -41.64 40.97 -33.23
C ILE A 607 -40.17 41.34 -33.46
N HIS A 608 -39.49 41.76 -32.39
CA HIS A 608 -38.11 42.22 -32.40
C HIS A 608 -37.16 41.06 -32.12
N GLN A 609 -37.45 40.26 -31.09
CA GLN A 609 -36.66 39.08 -30.67
C GLN A 609 -37.57 38.06 -29.98
N LEU A 610 -37.09 36.83 -29.78
CA LEU A 610 -37.76 35.86 -28.90
C LEU A 610 -37.08 35.85 -27.54
N ILE A 611 -37.85 35.70 -26.47
CA ILE A 611 -37.34 35.37 -25.14
C ILE A 611 -37.66 33.91 -24.85
N VAL A 612 -36.65 33.17 -24.41
CA VAL A 612 -36.79 31.76 -24.04
C VAL A 612 -36.38 31.60 -22.60
N ILE A 613 -37.24 30.97 -21.81
CA ILE A 613 -36.98 30.60 -20.43
C ILE A 613 -36.79 29.10 -20.39
N VAL A 614 -35.74 28.66 -19.70
CA VAL A 614 -35.37 27.26 -19.53
C VAL A 614 -35.19 27.01 -18.05
N GLU A 615 -36.04 26.17 -17.49
CA GLU A 615 -36.01 25.78 -16.09
C GLU A 615 -35.38 24.39 -15.94
N ASN A 616 -34.48 24.26 -14.98
CA ASN A 616 -33.90 22.98 -14.62
C ASN A 616 -34.79 22.28 -13.60
N ILE A 617 -35.52 21.27 -14.06
CA ILE A 617 -36.41 20.45 -13.22
C ILE A 617 -35.72 19.18 -12.74
N THR A 618 -34.39 19.10 -12.84
CA THR A 618 -33.58 17.94 -12.47
C THR A 618 -33.70 17.61 -11.00
N GLU A 619 -33.62 18.56 -10.07
CA GLU A 619 -33.80 18.26 -8.63
C GLU A 619 -35.21 17.77 -8.32
N ARG A 620 -36.24 18.33 -8.97
CA ARG A 620 -37.62 17.85 -8.82
C ARG A 620 -37.78 16.44 -9.37
N LYS A 621 -37.19 16.15 -10.54
CA LYS A 621 -37.16 14.82 -11.14
C LYS A 621 -36.27 13.86 -10.35
N GLN A 622 -35.16 14.31 -9.77
CA GLN A 622 -34.24 13.55 -8.95
C GLN A 622 -34.82 13.27 -7.58
N ALA A 623 -35.49 14.20 -6.93
CA ALA A 623 -36.23 13.94 -5.69
C ALA A 623 -37.38 12.96 -5.94
N HIS A 624 -38.08 13.11 -7.07
CA HIS A 624 -39.08 12.13 -7.49
C HIS A 624 -38.45 10.77 -7.82
N ASP A 625 -37.32 10.75 -8.51
CA ASP A 625 -36.56 9.54 -8.86
C ASP A 625 -35.84 8.95 -7.66
N GLU A 626 -35.48 9.73 -6.64
CA GLU A 626 -34.85 9.31 -5.38
C GLU A 626 -35.91 8.72 -4.48
N LEU A 627 -37.08 9.36 -4.35
CA LEU A 627 -38.24 8.73 -3.72
C LEU A 627 -38.62 7.45 -4.46
N ARG A 628 -38.60 7.46 -5.79
CA ARG A 628 -38.84 6.27 -6.61
C ARG A 628 -37.72 5.24 -6.44
N LYS A 629 -36.45 5.62 -6.32
CA LYS A 629 -35.30 4.72 -6.09
C LYS A 629 -35.31 4.16 -4.69
N LEU A 630 -35.68 4.94 -3.68
CA LEU A 630 -35.84 4.51 -2.30
C LEU A 630 -37.02 3.56 -2.21
N SER A 631 -38.16 3.91 -2.80
CA SER A 631 -39.31 3.01 -2.95
C SER A 631 -38.92 1.74 -3.70
N LEU A 632 -38.25 1.84 -4.85
CA LEU A 632 -37.73 0.69 -5.60
C LEU A 632 -36.70 -0.10 -4.81
N SER A 633 -35.87 0.52 -3.97
CA SER A 633 -34.86 -0.17 -3.15
C SER A 633 -35.52 -0.97 -2.02
N ILE A 634 -36.63 -0.48 -1.49
CA ILE A 634 -37.45 -1.21 -0.52
C ILE A 634 -38.23 -2.31 -1.25
N GLU A 635 -38.85 -2.00 -2.41
CA GLU A 635 -39.60 -2.93 -3.24
C GLU A 635 -38.75 -4.09 -3.75
N GLN A 636 -37.52 -3.81 -4.21
CA GLN A 636 -36.56 -4.77 -4.77
C GLN A 636 -35.55 -5.27 -3.73
N SER A 637 -35.73 -4.93 -2.45
CA SER A 637 -34.87 -5.44 -1.38
C SER A 637 -34.93 -6.97 -1.38
N PRO A 638 -33.80 -7.69 -1.32
CA PRO A 638 -33.78 -9.15 -1.28
C PRO A 638 -34.35 -9.72 0.04
N THR A 639 -34.67 -8.87 1.01
CA THR A 639 -35.29 -9.23 2.28
C THR A 639 -36.77 -8.84 2.24
N SER A 640 -37.65 -9.68 2.81
CA SER A 640 -39.06 -9.33 2.94
C SER A 640 -39.21 -8.16 3.91
N ILE A 641 -39.89 -7.09 3.50
CA ILE A 641 -40.12 -5.90 4.32
C ILE A 641 -41.62 -5.64 4.38
N PHE A 642 -42.12 -5.39 5.59
CA PHE A 642 -43.45 -4.85 5.78
C PHE A 642 -43.45 -3.76 6.86
N ILE A 643 -44.35 -2.79 6.71
CA ILE A 643 -44.53 -1.68 7.63
C ILE A 643 -45.94 -1.79 8.21
N THR A 644 -46.05 -1.61 9.52
CA THR A 644 -47.31 -1.61 10.24
C THR A 644 -47.55 -0.27 10.92
N ASP A 645 -48.80 0.05 11.23
CA ASP A 645 -49.14 1.13 12.16
C ASP A 645 -48.81 0.77 13.63
N ALA A 646 -49.07 1.70 14.54
CA ALA A 646 -48.85 1.52 15.98
C ALA A 646 -49.67 0.37 16.60
N ASP A 647 -50.77 -0.06 15.97
CA ASP A 647 -51.62 -1.18 16.42
C ASP A 647 -51.18 -2.54 15.82
N GLY A 648 -50.19 -2.53 14.92
CA GLY A 648 -49.64 -3.72 14.28
C GLY A 648 -50.41 -4.17 13.02
N VAL A 649 -51.18 -3.26 12.39
CA VAL A 649 -51.85 -3.51 11.11
C VAL A 649 -50.91 -3.16 9.96
N ILE A 650 -50.72 -4.08 9.02
CA ILE A 650 -49.83 -3.91 7.88
C ILE A 650 -50.37 -2.83 6.94
N GLN A 651 -49.56 -1.81 6.67
CA GLN A 651 -49.85 -0.72 5.74
C GLN A 651 -49.11 -0.86 4.42
N TYR A 652 -47.95 -1.52 4.43
CA TYR A 652 -47.10 -1.70 3.27
C TYR A 652 -46.37 -3.04 3.33
N VAL A 653 -46.21 -3.69 2.18
CA VAL A 653 -45.39 -4.88 1.99
C VAL A 653 -44.59 -4.70 0.69
N ASN A 654 -43.34 -5.14 0.66
CA ASN A 654 -42.56 -5.14 -0.57
C ASN A 654 -42.82 -6.39 -1.45
N GLN A 655 -42.34 -6.36 -2.69
CA GLN A 655 -42.44 -7.50 -3.61
C GLN A 655 -41.89 -8.82 -3.02
N THR A 656 -40.73 -8.78 -2.36
CA THR A 656 -40.11 -9.99 -1.78
C THR A 656 -40.93 -10.59 -0.64
N PHE A 657 -41.66 -9.79 0.14
CA PHE A 657 -42.63 -10.31 1.09
C PHE A 657 -43.68 -11.19 0.39
N THR A 658 -44.22 -10.72 -0.74
CA THR A 658 -45.22 -11.47 -1.52
C THR A 658 -44.63 -12.76 -2.10
N GLU A 659 -43.39 -12.73 -2.57
CA GLU A 659 -42.73 -13.90 -3.15
C GLU A 659 -42.40 -14.99 -2.12
N VAL A 660 -41.90 -14.59 -0.95
CA VAL A 660 -41.51 -15.50 0.14
C VAL A 660 -42.74 -16.04 0.85
N THR A 661 -43.65 -15.16 1.27
CA THR A 661 -44.84 -15.53 2.07
C THR A 661 -45.99 -16.06 1.23
N ARG A 662 -46.00 -15.79 -0.09
CA ARG A 662 -47.08 -16.11 -1.04
C ARG A 662 -48.40 -15.38 -0.80
N TYR A 663 -48.44 -14.39 0.10
CA TYR A 663 -49.58 -13.52 0.30
C TYR A 663 -49.48 -12.28 -0.60
N THR A 664 -50.57 -11.95 -1.30
CA THR A 664 -50.59 -10.74 -2.14
C THR A 664 -50.70 -9.47 -1.28
N PRO A 665 -50.32 -8.29 -1.81
CA PRO A 665 -50.50 -7.03 -1.09
C PRO A 665 -51.97 -6.77 -0.69
N MET A 666 -52.93 -7.15 -1.55
CA MET A 666 -54.37 -7.00 -1.26
C MET A 666 -54.86 -7.88 -0.09
N GLU A 667 -54.23 -9.04 0.14
CA GLU A 667 -54.56 -9.91 1.29
C GLU A 667 -53.80 -9.50 2.56
N SER A 668 -52.63 -8.86 2.39
CA SER A 668 -51.71 -8.53 3.49
C SER A 668 -51.99 -7.16 4.10
N ILE A 669 -52.21 -6.14 3.27
CA ILE A 669 -52.47 -4.77 3.72
C ILE A 669 -53.84 -4.71 4.41
N GLY A 670 -53.88 -4.16 5.63
CA GLY A 670 -55.06 -4.16 6.50
C GLY A 670 -55.19 -5.37 7.43
N SER A 671 -54.31 -6.37 7.28
CA SER A 671 -54.23 -7.54 8.16
C SER A 671 -53.10 -7.37 9.20
N THR A 672 -53.13 -8.17 10.26
CA THR A 672 -52.00 -8.26 11.21
C THR A 672 -51.02 -9.36 10.79
N PRO A 673 -49.72 -9.30 11.17
CA PRO A 673 -48.74 -10.34 10.86
C PRO A 673 -49.07 -11.75 11.36
N HIS A 674 -50.11 -11.91 12.18
CA HIS A 674 -50.60 -13.23 12.62
C HIS A 674 -51.04 -14.13 11.46
N ILE A 675 -51.33 -13.56 10.28
CA ILE A 675 -51.63 -14.36 9.07
C ILE A 675 -50.47 -15.30 8.67
N LEU A 676 -49.23 -14.99 9.08
CA LEU A 676 -48.03 -15.78 8.81
C LEU A 676 -47.77 -16.86 9.87
N GLN A 677 -48.52 -16.88 10.97
CA GLN A 677 -48.21 -17.69 12.14
C GLN A 677 -48.34 -19.19 11.83
N SER A 678 -47.27 -19.96 12.04
CA SER A 678 -47.30 -21.42 11.84
C SER A 678 -48.02 -22.20 12.95
N GLY A 679 -48.08 -21.63 14.15
CA GLY A 679 -48.52 -22.30 15.38
C GLY A 679 -47.47 -23.21 16.03
N GLN A 680 -46.26 -23.32 15.44
CA GLN A 680 -45.18 -24.17 15.94
C GLN A 680 -44.08 -23.39 16.68
N THR A 681 -43.98 -22.08 16.43
CA THR A 681 -43.08 -21.20 17.22
C THR A 681 -43.61 -21.10 18.66
N PRO A 682 -42.75 -21.27 19.69
CA PRO A 682 -43.16 -21.19 21.10
C PRO A 682 -43.83 -19.84 21.44
N ALA A 683 -44.88 -19.88 22.26
CA ALA A 683 -45.63 -18.68 22.66
C ALA A 683 -44.78 -17.64 23.42
N GLU A 684 -43.68 -18.06 24.05
CA GLU A 684 -42.75 -17.20 24.75
C GLU A 684 -42.04 -16.22 23.80
N VAL A 685 -41.72 -16.65 22.57
CA VAL A 685 -41.05 -15.83 21.55
C VAL A 685 -41.95 -14.67 21.11
N TYR A 686 -43.24 -14.93 20.88
CA TYR A 686 -44.18 -13.85 20.52
C TYR A 686 -44.43 -12.88 21.68
N ARG A 687 -44.38 -13.35 22.93
CA ARG A 687 -44.55 -12.49 24.11
C ARG A 687 -43.35 -11.56 24.28
N ASP A 688 -42.14 -12.09 24.07
CA ASP A 688 -40.90 -11.31 24.06
C ASP A 688 -40.90 -10.25 22.95
N LEU A 689 -41.31 -10.62 21.73
CA LEU A 689 -41.50 -9.72 20.60
C LEU A 689 -42.39 -8.53 20.98
N LEU A 690 -43.62 -8.80 21.41
CA LEU A 690 -44.60 -7.75 21.71
C LEU A 690 -44.16 -6.84 22.86
N THR A 691 -43.46 -7.40 23.86
CA THR A 691 -42.96 -6.62 25.00
C THR A 691 -41.83 -5.69 24.57
N THR A 692 -40.90 -6.18 23.76
CA THR A 692 -39.73 -5.43 23.28
C THR A 692 -40.15 -4.25 22.40
N ILE A 693 -40.97 -4.49 21.37
CA ILE A 693 -41.34 -3.44 20.43
C ILE A 693 -42.22 -2.35 21.07
N ARG A 694 -43.05 -2.71 22.05
CA ARG A 694 -43.90 -1.75 22.79
C ARG A 694 -43.11 -0.85 23.73
N ASN A 695 -41.95 -1.30 24.21
CA ASN A 695 -41.04 -0.48 25.00
C ASN A 695 -40.23 0.50 24.13
N GLY A 696 -40.37 0.44 22.81
CA GLY A 696 -39.59 1.25 21.86
C GLY A 696 -38.24 0.64 21.49
N ASP A 697 -37.97 -0.61 21.88
CA ASP A 697 -36.74 -1.32 21.59
C ASP A 697 -36.83 -2.14 20.28
N VAL A 698 -35.67 -2.41 19.68
CA VAL A 698 -35.58 -3.24 18.46
C VAL A 698 -35.62 -4.71 18.87
N TRP A 699 -36.59 -5.45 18.34
CA TRP A 699 -36.68 -6.89 18.54
C TRP A 699 -35.99 -7.66 17.40
N ARG A 700 -35.29 -8.75 17.76
CA ARG A 700 -34.63 -9.65 16.81
C ARG A 700 -34.85 -11.10 17.23
N GLY A 701 -35.32 -11.95 16.31
CA GLY A 701 -35.52 -13.36 16.59
C GLY A 701 -35.81 -14.21 15.36
N GLU A 702 -35.87 -15.52 15.56
CA GLU A 702 -36.23 -16.50 14.52
C GLU A 702 -37.65 -17.01 14.77
N ILE A 703 -38.50 -16.93 13.75
CA ILE A 703 -39.89 -17.38 13.80
C ILE A 703 -40.14 -18.36 12.66
N LEU A 704 -40.72 -19.51 12.98
CA LEU A 704 -41.23 -20.43 11.97
C LEU A 704 -42.61 -19.92 11.51
N ASN A 705 -42.69 -19.44 10.28
CA ASN A 705 -43.91 -18.94 9.66
C ASN A 705 -44.46 -19.94 8.66
N ARG A 706 -45.71 -19.73 8.25
CA ARG A 706 -46.42 -20.50 7.25
C ARG A 706 -46.80 -19.59 6.10
N THR A 707 -46.42 -20.00 4.89
CA THR A 707 -46.80 -19.31 3.65
C THR A 707 -48.27 -19.56 3.30
N ARG A 708 -48.82 -18.78 2.37
CA ARG A 708 -50.22 -18.89 1.92
C ARG A 708 -50.62 -20.28 1.39
N ASP A 709 -49.67 -20.99 0.77
CA ASP A 709 -49.79 -22.35 0.23
C ASP A 709 -49.53 -23.45 1.28
N GLY A 710 -49.21 -23.07 2.52
CA GLY A 710 -49.10 -23.99 3.66
C GLY A 710 -47.70 -24.52 3.94
N ARG A 711 -46.67 -24.09 3.20
CA ARG A 711 -45.26 -24.42 3.43
C ARG A 711 -44.75 -23.72 4.69
N LEU A 712 -43.94 -24.41 5.47
CA LEU A 712 -43.26 -23.84 6.64
C LEU A 712 -41.93 -23.20 6.21
N ILE A 713 -41.70 -21.96 6.64
CA ILE A 713 -40.50 -21.19 6.33
C ILE A 713 -39.91 -20.58 7.61
N TRP A 714 -38.60 -20.72 7.80
CA TRP A 714 -37.89 -20.06 8.90
C TRP A 714 -37.56 -18.64 8.52
N MET A 715 -38.12 -17.68 9.25
CA MET A 715 -37.86 -16.26 9.05
C MET A 715 -37.02 -15.73 10.20
N GLN A 716 -35.87 -15.15 9.88
CA GLN A 716 -35.13 -14.31 10.81
C GLN A 716 -35.68 -12.89 10.71
N GLU A 717 -36.29 -12.40 11.78
CA GLU A 717 -37.02 -11.14 11.78
C GLU A 717 -36.32 -10.09 12.66
N THR A 718 -36.29 -8.85 12.16
CA THR A 718 -35.89 -7.66 12.90
C THR A 718 -37.02 -6.65 12.83
N ILE A 719 -37.59 -6.26 13.97
CA ILE A 719 -38.72 -5.33 14.05
C ILE A 719 -38.26 -4.07 14.78
N THR A 720 -38.36 -2.94 14.09
CA THR A 720 -37.88 -1.63 14.56
C THR A 720 -39.03 -0.65 14.68
N PRO A 721 -39.22 0.00 15.85
CA PRO A 721 -40.20 1.08 15.99
C PRO A 721 -39.71 2.37 15.29
N ILE A 722 -40.60 3.02 14.57
CA ILE A 722 -40.42 4.35 13.99
C ILE A 722 -41.16 5.36 14.86
N LEU A 723 -40.42 6.31 15.43
CA LEU A 723 -40.94 7.39 16.25
C LEU A 723 -41.35 8.58 15.37
N ASN A 724 -42.41 9.28 15.76
CA ASN A 724 -42.75 10.59 15.20
C ASN A 724 -41.92 11.71 15.85
N ASP A 725 -42.11 12.95 15.38
CA ASP A 725 -41.43 14.16 15.89
C ASP A 725 -41.67 14.44 17.39
N GLN A 726 -42.65 13.77 18.01
CA GLN A 726 -42.99 13.87 19.43
C GLN A 726 -42.41 12.72 20.28
N GLY A 727 -41.64 11.80 19.68
CA GLY A 727 -41.04 10.66 20.35
C GLY A 727 -42.03 9.51 20.64
N ILE A 728 -43.21 9.51 20.01
CA ILE A 728 -44.23 8.46 20.14
C ILE A 728 -44.08 7.49 18.97
N ILE A 729 -44.21 6.19 19.22
CA ILE A 729 -44.18 5.15 18.17
C ILE A 729 -45.35 5.38 17.20
N ALA A 730 -45.04 5.61 15.93
CA ALA A 730 -46.01 5.83 14.87
C ALA A 730 -46.21 4.58 13.99
N HIS A 731 -45.12 3.87 13.71
CA HIS A 731 -45.11 2.68 12.84
C HIS A 731 -44.10 1.67 13.35
N PHE A 732 -44.21 0.41 12.91
CA PHE A 732 -43.12 -0.57 13.03
C PHE A 732 -42.69 -1.05 11.65
N THR A 733 -41.39 -1.12 11.43
CA THR A 733 -40.80 -1.72 10.23
C THR A 733 -40.23 -3.09 10.58
N ALA A 734 -40.72 -4.12 9.91
CA ALA A 734 -40.22 -5.47 10.01
C ALA A 734 -39.40 -5.83 8.76
N MET A 735 -38.22 -6.37 8.99
CA MET A 735 -37.35 -6.95 7.96
C MET A 735 -37.19 -8.44 8.26
N CYS A 736 -37.50 -9.29 7.29
CA CYS A 736 -37.59 -10.73 7.47
C CYS A 736 -36.77 -11.44 6.37
N GLU A 737 -35.77 -12.22 6.78
CA GLU A 737 -34.93 -13.01 5.88
C GLU A 737 -35.32 -14.50 5.96
N ASP A 738 -35.53 -15.15 4.82
CA ASP A 738 -35.77 -16.59 4.76
C ASP A 738 -34.45 -17.35 4.97
N ILE A 739 -34.30 -17.93 6.17
CA ILE A 739 -33.14 -18.71 6.56
C ILE A 739 -33.38 -20.22 6.46
N SER A 740 -34.46 -20.65 5.78
CA SER A 740 -34.81 -22.07 5.66
C SER A 740 -33.68 -22.90 5.05
N LEU A 741 -33.03 -22.40 3.99
CA LEU A 741 -31.90 -23.08 3.35
C LEU A 741 -30.68 -23.16 4.28
N ARG A 742 -30.42 -22.09 5.06
CA ARG A 742 -29.35 -22.10 6.06
C ARG A 742 -29.62 -23.14 7.14
N LYS A 743 -30.85 -23.24 7.65
CA LYS A 743 -31.26 -24.28 8.61
C LYS A 743 -31.13 -25.68 8.01
N GLU A 744 -31.48 -25.87 6.73
CA GLU A 744 -31.27 -27.14 6.01
C GLU A 744 -29.78 -27.48 5.90
N TYR A 745 -28.93 -26.52 5.56
CA TYR A 745 -27.47 -26.72 5.51
C TYR A 745 -26.87 -26.99 6.88
N GLU A 746 -27.30 -26.30 7.93
CA GLU A 746 -26.88 -26.58 9.30
C GLU A 746 -27.26 -28.02 9.71
N GLN A 747 -28.48 -28.47 9.35
CA GLN A 747 -28.89 -29.86 9.54
C GLN A 747 -28.10 -30.86 8.69
N ARG A 748 -27.79 -30.52 7.42
CA ARG A 748 -27.00 -31.36 6.52
C ARG A 748 -25.54 -31.47 6.98
N LEU A 749 -24.93 -30.39 7.46
CA LEU A 749 -23.59 -30.38 8.05
C LEU A 749 -23.55 -31.23 9.33
N LEU A 750 -24.58 -31.14 10.17
CA LEU A 750 -24.72 -32.03 11.33
C LEU A 750 -24.85 -33.50 10.91
N HIS A 751 -25.51 -33.80 9.79
CA HIS A 751 -25.58 -35.16 9.25
C HIS A 751 -24.22 -35.62 8.68
N GLU A 752 -23.58 -34.81 7.83
CA GLU A 752 -22.28 -35.14 7.23
C GLU A 752 -21.14 -35.25 8.24
N SER A 753 -21.21 -34.52 9.36
CA SER A 753 -20.25 -34.64 10.46
C SER A 753 -20.42 -35.95 11.25
N ASN A 754 -21.56 -36.63 11.16
CA ASN A 754 -21.92 -37.77 12.00
C ASN A 754 -22.09 -39.09 11.23
N PHE A 755 -22.23 -39.05 9.90
CA PHE A 755 -22.44 -40.24 9.06
C PHE A 755 -21.36 -40.34 7.96
N ASP A 756 -21.01 -41.57 7.57
CA ASP A 756 -20.09 -41.89 6.47
C ASP A 756 -20.78 -41.66 5.13
N ARG A 757 -20.14 -40.86 4.25
CA ARG A 757 -20.75 -40.45 2.98
C ARG A 757 -21.00 -41.58 2.00
N LEU A 758 -20.19 -42.65 2.04
CA LEU A 758 -20.32 -43.76 1.09
C LEU A 758 -21.41 -44.74 1.52
N THR A 759 -21.40 -45.14 2.79
CA THR A 759 -22.26 -46.22 3.30
C THR A 759 -23.53 -45.72 3.99
N GLY A 760 -23.61 -44.44 4.37
CA GLY A 760 -24.71 -43.88 5.15
C GLY A 760 -24.74 -44.34 6.62
N LEU A 761 -23.76 -45.13 7.06
CA LEU A 761 -23.61 -45.57 8.44
C LEU A 761 -23.09 -44.43 9.33
N PRO A 762 -23.35 -44.46 10.65
CA PRO A 762 -22.58 -43.69 11.62
C PRO A 762 -21.07 -43.72 11.32
N ASN A 763 -20.43 -42.56 11.36
CA ASN A 763 -18.98 -42.46 11.21
C ASN A 763 -18.28 -42.69 12.56
N ARG A 764 -16.94 -42.65 12.57
CA ARG A 764 -16.13 -42.83 13.78
C ARG A 764 -16.52 -41.90 14.95
N LEU A 765 -16.92 -40.66 14.68
CA LEU A 765 -17.31 -39.70 15.72
C LEU A 765 -18.64 -40.12 16.37
N LEU A 766 -19.66 -40.38 15.55
CA LEU A 766 -20.97 -40.81 16.04
C LEU A 766 -20.92 -42.19 16.71
N ALA A 767 -20.05 -43.09 16.25
CA ALA A 767 -19.80 -44.38 16.91
C ALA A 767 -19.29 -44.22 18.35
N SER A 768 -18.34 -43.30 18.57
CA SER A 768 -17.83 -42.99 19.90
C SER A 768 -18.91 -42.38 20.80
N ASP A 769 -19.69 -41.42 20.30
CA ASP A 769 -20.80 -40.80 21.08
C ASP A 769 -21.87 -41.85 21.45
N ARG A 770 -22.27 -42.70 20.50
CA ARG A 770 -23.23 -43.78 20.77
C ARG A 770 -22.68 -44.80 21.77
N PHE A 771 -21.39 -45.15 21.67
CA PHE A 771 -20.74 -46.00 22.67
C PHE A 771 -20.84 -45.37 24.06
N GLU A 772 -20.45 -44.11 24.24
CA GLU A 772 -20.47 -43.46 25.56
C GLU A 772 -21.89 -43.40 26.14
N ARG A 773 -22.91 -43.16 25.29
CA ARG A 773 -24.32 -43.21 25.71
C ARG A 773 -24.78 -44.60 26.11
N SER A 774 -24.37 -45.64 25.40
CA SER A 774 -24.70 -47.03 25.75
C SER A 774 -23.93 -47.46 27.00
N ALA A 775 -22.65 -47.09 27.13
CA ALA A 775 -21.82 -47.36 28.32
C ALA A 775 -22.40 -46.72 29.58
N ALA A 776 -22.83 -45.45 29.51
CA ALA A 776 -23.50 -44.78 30.62
C ALA A 776 -24.82 -45.48 31.02
N ARG A 777 -25.60 -45.95 30.04
CA ARG A 777 -26.82 -46.73 30.30
C ARG A 777 -26.53 -48.11 30.90
N ALA A 778 -25.49 -48.79 30.41
CA ALA A 778 -25.05 -50.09 30.91
C ALA A 778 -24.52 -50.01 32.34
N GLU A 779 -23.75 -48.96 32.67
CA GLU A 779 -23.27 -48.70 34.04
C GLU A 779 -24.44 -48.47 35.02
N LEU A 780 -25.46 -47.70 34.61
CA LEU A 780 -26.69 -47.48 35.40
C LEU A 780 -27.53 -48.77 35.54
N GLY A 781 -27.61 -49.56 34.46
CA GLY A 781 -28.39 -50.80 34.40
C GLY A 781 -27.68 -52.04 34.95
N LYS A 782 -26.38 -51.96 35.25
CA LYS A 782 -25.48 -53.11 35.55
C LYS A 782 -25.50 -54.19 34.47
N THR A 783 -25.57 -53.79 33.22
CA THR A 783 -25.50 -54.68 32.05
C THR A 783 -24.16 -54.57 31.36
N SER A 784 -23.85 -55.52 30.47
CA SER A 784 -22.63 -55.50 29.66
C SER A 784 -22.94 -55.07 28.22
N LEU A 785 -21.91 -54.60 27.52
CA LEU A 785 -21.96 -54.24 26.09
C LEU A 785 -20.85 -54.98 25.36
N ALA A 786 -21.02 -55.26 24.06
CA ALA A 786 -19.91 -55.74 23.23
C ALA A 786 -19.58 -54.74 22.13
N LEU A 787 -18.28 -54.58 21.90
CA LEU A 787 -17.73 -53.87 20.76
C LEU A 787 -17.04 -54.89 19.85
N LEU A 788 -17.55 -55.00 18.63
CA LEU A 788 -16.99 -55.82 17.57
C LEU A 788 -16.29 -54.90 16.57
N LEU A 789 -15.02 -55.15 16.30
CA LEU A 789 -14.29 -54.55 15.18
C LEU A 789 -14.23 -55.56 14.04
N VAL A 790 -14.66 -55.15 12.86
CA VAL A 790 -14.79 -56.00 11.67
C VAL A 790 -13.94 -55.40 10.56
N ASP A 791 -13.06 -56.21 9.98
CA ASP A 791 -12.24 -55.82 8.82
C ASP A 791 -12.49 -56.79 7.67
N LEU A 792 -12.57 -56.26 6.45
CA LEU A 792 -12.81 -57.05 5.26
C LEU A 792 -11.51 -57.59 4.67
N ASP A 793 -11.34 -58.91 4.73
CA ASP A 793 -10.14 -59.59 4.30
C ASP A 793 -9.86 -59.36 2.81
N HIS A 794 -8.60 -59.07 2.49
CA HIS A 794 -8.12 -58.88 1.11
C HIS A 794 -8.83 -57.77 0.32
N PHE A 795 -9.55 -56.85 0.97
CA PHE A 795 -10.24 -55.75 0.29
C PHE A 795 -9.31 -54.89 -0.59
N LYS A 796 -8.08 -54.64 -0.13
CA LYS A 796 -7.06 -53.94 -0.93
C LYS A 796 -6.82 -54.61 -2.29
N HIS A 797 -6.83 -55.95 -2.35
CA HIS A 797 -6.63 -56.68 -3.60
C HIS A 797 -7.79 -56.48 -4.59
N ILE A 798 -9.02 -56.28 -4.08
CA ILE A 798 -10.19 -55.93 -4.90
C ILE A 798 -10.00 -54.54 -5.50
N ASN A 799 -9.61 -53.55 -4.69
CA ASN A 799 -9.31 -52.21 -5.19
C ASN A 799 -8.19 -52.21 -6.24
N ASP A 800 -7.10 -52.94 -5.97
CA ASP A 800 -5.94 -52.99 -6.86
C ASP A 800 -6.23 -53.74 -8.18
N SER A 801 -7.16 -54.71 -8.16
CA SER A 801 -7.47 -55.55 -9.34
C SER A 801 -8.69 -55.10 -10.13
N MET A 802 -9.69 -54.49 -9.48
CA MET A 802 -11.00 -54.16 -10.05
C MET A 802 -11.39 -52.68 -9.92
N GLY A 803 -10.50 -51.84 -9.39
CA GLY A 803 -10.70 -50.40 -9.24
C GLY A 803 -11.51 -50.01 -8.00
N HIS A 804 -11.36 -48.74 -7.61
CA HIS A 804 -11.98 -48.19 -6.41
C HIS A 804 -13.51 -48.17 -6.46
N ASP A 805 -14.13 -47.95 -7.63
CA ASP A 805 -15.60 -47.94 -7.78
C ASP A 805 -16.22 -49.31 -7.41
N THR A 806 -15.53 -50.40 -7.78
CA THR A 806 -15.93 -51.77 -7.41
C THR A 806 -15.79 -51.97 -5.89
N GLY A 807 -14.68 -51.51 -5.31
CA GLY A 807 -14.47 -51.54 -3.86
C GLY A 807 -15.52 -50.74 -3.09
N ASP A 808 -15.92 -49.58 -3.58
CA ASP A 808 -16.94 -48.73 -2.98
C ASP A 808 -18.31 -49.45 -2.94
N ARG A 809 -18.68 -50.16 -4.01
CA ARG A 809 -19.88 -51.01 -4.02
C ARG A 809 -19.80 -52.19 -3.06
N VAL A 810 -18.62 -52.81 -2.93
CA VAL A 810 -18.39 -53.86 -1.92
C VAL A 810 -18.61 -53.29 -0.52
N LEU A 811 -18.15 -52.07 -0.23
CA LEU A 811 -18.34 -51.43 1.07
C LEU A 811 -19.81 -51.09 1.37
N ILE A 812 -20.56 -50.62 0.37
CA ILE A 812 -22.01 -50.37 0.49
C ILE A 812 -22.76 -51.67 0.80
N GLU A 813 -22.45 -52.74 0.07
CA GLU A 813 -23.07 -54.05 0.31
C GLU A 813 -22.66 -54.64 1.66
N ALA A 814 -21.39 -54.51 2.05
CA ALA A 814 -20.90 -54.94 3.35
C ALA A 814 -21.63 -54.22 4.49
N ALA A 815 -21.84 -52.90 4.37
CA ALA A 815 -22.63 -52.13 5.32
C ALA A 815 -24.07 -52.65 5.47
N ALA A 816 -24.74 -52.91 4.35
CA ALA A 816 -26.10 -53.45 4.35
C ALA A 816 -26.18 -54.84 5.00
N ARG A 817 -25.21 -55.73 4.70
CA ARG A 817 -25.10 -57.06 5.30
C ARG A 817 -24.90 -56.99 6.81
N LEU A 818 -23.97 -56.13 7.28
CA LEU A 818 -23.72 -55.94 8.71
C LEU A 818 -24.96 -55.39 9.43
N GLN A 819 -25.66 -54.41 8.84
CA GLN A 819 -26.93 -53.88 9.38
C GLN A 819 -28.00 -54.96 9.50
N SER A 820 -28.10 -55.88 8.53
CA SER A 820 -29.09 -56.97 8.57
C SER A 820 -28.82 -58.01 9.69
N CYS A 821 -27.60 -58.04 10.23
CA CYS A 821 -27.20 -58.99 11.28
C CYS A 821 -27.49 -58.48 12.69
N VAL A 822 -27.88 -57.22 12.84
CA VAL A 822 -28.05 -56.56 14.15
C VAL A 822 -29.45 -55.97 14.32
N THR A 823 -29.83 -55.66 15.55
CA THR A 823 -31.13 -55.05 15.84
C THR A 823 -31.10 -53.53 15.63
N PRO A 824 -32.26 -52.86 15.50
CA PRO A 824 -32.32 -51.40 15.37
C PRO A 824 -31.76 -50.63 16.58
N VAL A 825 -31.60 -51.29 17.73
CA VAL A 825 -31.02 -50.71 18.95
C VAL A 825 -29.49 -50.73 18.90
N ASP A 826 -28.92 -51.71 18.20
CA ASP A 826 -27.49 -51.83 17.99
C ASP A 826 -26.98 -50.78 17.01
N THR A 827 -25.68 -50.50 17.08
CA THR A 827 -25.05 -49.52 16.19
C THR A 827 -24.02 -50.20 15.30
N VAL A 828 -24.24 -50.14 13.99
CA VAL A 828 -23.20 -50.41 12.98
C VAL A 828 -22.62 -49.09 12.53
N ALA A 829 -21.31 -48.96 12.50
CA ALA A 829 -20.59 -47.78 12.08
C ALA A 829 -19.45 -48.16 11.13
N ARG A 830 -19.10 -47.26 10.22
CA ARG A 830 -17.86 -47.39 9.43
C ARG A 830 -16.77 -46.57 10.08
N TYR A 831 -15.69 -47.24 10.49
CA TYR A 831 -14.59 -46.60 11.22
C TYR A 831 -13.57 -45.94 10.28
N GLY A 832 -13.33 -46.56 9.12
CA GLY A 832 -12.50 -46.03 8.04
C GLY A 832 -12.02 -47.14 7.10
N GLY A 833 -11.82 -46.82 5.81
CA GLY A 833 -11.37 -47.83 4.84
C GLY A 833 -12.35 -49.01 4.73
N ASP A 834 -11.86 -50.20 5.01
CA ASP A 834 -12.55 -51.50 5.08
C ASP A 834 -12.95 -51.94 6.49
N GLU A 835 -12.79 -51.07 7.49
CA GLU A 835 -13.09 -51.36 8.90
C GLU A 835 -14.48 -50.83 9.32
N PHE A 836 -15.23 -51.71 9.99
CA PHE A 836 -16.55 -51.44 10.56
C PHE A 836 -16.55 -51.74 12.06
N ILE A 837 -17.34 -51.00 12.82
CA ILE A 837 -17.55 -51.22 14.24
C ILE A 837 -19.02 -51.56 14.47
N ILE A 838 -19.27 -52.55 15.31
CA ILE A 838 -20.60 -52.88 15.80
C ILE A 838 -20.59 -52.75 17.32
N ILE A 839 -21.54 -51.97 17.84
CA ILE A 839 -21.80 -51.84 19.27
C ILE A 839 -23.12 -52.52 19.54
N LEU A 840 -23.07 -53.62 20.28
CA LEU A 840 -24.25 -54.35 20.72
C LEU A 840 -24.71 -53.77 22.06
N ASP A 841 -25.90 -53.18 22.07
CA ASP A 841 -26.50 -52.56 23.25
C ASP A 841 -27.27 -53.63 24.04
N HIS A 842 -27.12 -53.66 25.37
CA HIS A 842 -27.74 -54.67 26.26
C HIS A 842 -27.39 -56.14 25.95
N LEU A 843 -26.30 -56.64 26.54
CA LEU A 843 -25.99 -58.08 26.56
C LEU A 843 -26.25 -58.70 27.93
N ASP A 844 -27.18 -59.66 27.96
CA ASP A 844 -27.44 -60.50 29.14
C ASP A 844 -26.42 -61.65 29.27
N ASP A 845 -25.83 -62.10 28.15
CA ASP A 845 -24.83 -63.17 28.09
C ASP A 845 -23.84 -62.95 26.92
N SER A 846 -22.59 -63.38 27.11
CA SER A 846 -21.52 -63.31 26.11
C SER A 846 -21.81 -64.13 24.84
N ARG A 847 -22.67 -65.16 24.95
CA ARG A 847 -23.13 -65.98 23.82
C ARG A 847 -23.88 -65.17 22.76
N SER A 848 -24.57 -64.10 23.14
CA SER A 848 -25.30 -63.25 22.21
C SER A 848 -24.36 -62.52 21.24
N ALA A 849 -23.21 -62.04 21.73
CA ALA A 849 -22.17 -61.45 20.88
C ALA A 849 -21.52 -62.50 19.96
N GLU A 850 -21.33 -63.73 20.45
CA GLU A 850 -20.85 -64.86 19.63
C GLU A 850 -21.79 -65.14 18.46
N GLN A 851 -23.09 -65.16 18.74
CA GLN A 851 -24.12 -65.47 17.75
C GLN A 851 -24.16 -64.41 16.64
N VAL A 852 -24.06 -63.13 17.00
CA VAL A 852 -23.96 -62.03 16.01
C VAL A 852 -22.69 -62.16 15.17
N ALA A 853 -21.53 -62.42 15.79
CA ALA A 853 -20.27 -62.59 15.06
C ALA A 853 -20.32 -63.76 14.07
N ARG A 854 -20.92 -64.89 14.45
CA ARG A 854 -21.15 -66.04 13.55
C ARG A 854 -22.11 -65.69 12.41
N SER A 855 -23.21 -65.01 12.73
CA SER A 855 -24.18 -64.59 11.72
C SER A 855 -23.55 -63.67 10.67
N ILE A 856 -22.68 -62.75 11.09
CA ILE A 856 -21.92 -61.89 10.17
C ILE A 856 -21.06 -62.74 9.22
N ILE A 857 -20.26 -63.67 9.76
CA ILE A 857 -19.42 -64.55 8.93
C ILE A 857 -20.26 -65.35 7.92
N GLU A 858 -21.40 -65.89 8.33
CA GLU A 858 -22.30 -66.65 7.46
C GLU A 858 -22.93 -65.79 6.34
N VAL A 859 -23.32 -64.56 6.64
CA VAL A 859 -23.88 -63.63 5.63
C VAL A 859 -22.82 -63.24 4.60
N PHE A 860 -21.57 -63.05 5.03
CA PHE A 860 -20.46 -62.75 4.13
C PHE A 860 -19.95 -63.94 3.32
N ALA A 861 -20.31 -65.18 3.67
CA ALA A 861 -19.97 -66.36 2.88
C ALA A 861 -20.63 -66.38 1.48
N ARG A 862 -21.66 -65.56 1.25
CA ARG A 862 -22.34 -65.41 -0.06
C ARG A 862 -21.59 -64.44 -0.96
N SER A 863 -21.49 -64.72 -2.27
CA SER A 863 -20.87 -63.79 -3.22
C SER A 863 -21.62 -62.46 -3.30
N ILE A 864 -20.89 -61.37 -3.53
CA ILE A 864 -21.42 -60.04 -3.83
C ILE A 864 -21.51 -59.92 -5.36
N HIS A 865 -22.72 -59.77 -5.90
CA HIS A 865 -22.94 -59.61 -7.33
C HIS A 865 -22.82 -58.14 -7.73
N LEU A 866 -21.82 -57.80 -8.52
CA LEU A 866 -21.55 -56.45 -9.01
C LEU A 866 -21.61 -56.43 -10.54
N ASP A 867 -22.78 -56.07 -11.09
CA ASP A 867 -23.13 -55.98 -12.53
C ASP A 867 -22.71 -57.19 -13.39
N THR A 868 -21.41 -57.35 -13.68
CA THR A 868 -20.83 -58.42 -14.51
C THR A 868 -19.91 -59.39 -13.75
N ASN A 869 -19.53 -59.10 -12.49
CA ASN A 869 -18.56 -59.89 -11.72
C ASN A 869 -19.13 -60.34 -10.36
N GLU A 870 -18.72 -61.53 -9.91
CA GLU A 870 -18.95 -62.01 -8.55
C GLU A 870 -17.69 -61.84 -7.70
N VAL A 871 -17.85 -61.19 -6.53
CA VAL A 871 -16.75 -60.94 -5.58
C VAL A 871 -17.00 -61.71 -4.29
N PHE A 872 -15.98 -62.41 -3.81
CA PHE A 872 -15.99 -63.09 -2.52
C PHE A 872 -15.13 -62.31 -1.53
N ILE A 873 -15.70 -61.97 -0.38
CA ILE A 873 -14.99 -61.25 0.68
C ILE A 873 -15.39 -61.84 2.04
N SER A 874 -14.41 -62.08 2.89
CA SER A 874 -14.63 -62.60 4.25
C SER A 874 -14.33 -61.54 5.29
N PRO A 875 -15.00 -61.56 6.46
CA PRO A 875 -14.68 -60.67 7.55
C PRO A 875 -13.75 -61.35 8.56
N SER A 876 -12.80 -60.58 9.10
CA SER A 876 -12.09 -60.91 10.34
C SER A 876 -12.64 -60.05 11.47
N ILE A 877 -13.06 -60.66 12.59
CA ILE A 877 -13.79 -59.96 13.66
C ILE A 877 -13.07 -60.08 15.00
N GLY A 878 -12.85 -58.97 15.68
CA GLY A 878 -12.39 -58.92 17.07
C GLY A 878 -13.51 -58.47 18.00
N VAL A 879 -13.71 -59.17 19.11
CA VAL A 879 -14.83 -58.94 20.04
C VAL A 879 -14.29 -58.59 21.43
N THR A 880 -14.83 -57.53 22.03
CA THR A 880 -14.52 -57.09 23.41
C THR A 880 -15.78 -56.76 24.19
N PHE A 881 -15.72 -56.86 25.52
CA PHE A 881 -16.84 -56.59 26.42
C PHE A 881 -16.56 -55.42 27.37
N TYR A 882 -17.50 -54.48 27.44
CA TYR A 882 -17.55 -53.47 28.50
C TYR A 882 -18.28 -54.05 29.72
N PRO A 883 -17.77 -53.89 30.95
CA PRO A 883 -16.53 -53.16 31.33
C PRO A 883 -15.27 -54.05 31.45
N ASP A 884 -15.38 -55.37 31.25
CA ASP A 884 -14.33 -56.35 31.60
C ASP A 884 -13.03 -56.22 30.81
N ASP A 885 -13.16 -55.94 29.51
CA ASP A 885 -12.05 -55.78 28.57
C ASP A 885 -11.62 -54.31 28.43
N GLY A 886 -12.31 -53.37 29.07
CA GLY A 886 -12.01 -51.94 29.01
C GLY A 886 -13.17 -51.06 29.44
N ARG A 887 -12.86 -49.91 30.08
CA ARG A 887 -13.86 -48.96 30.60
C ARG A 887 -14.08 -47.71 29.75
N ASN A 888 -13.46 -47.63 28.58
CA ASN A 888 -13.66 -46.52 27.65
C ASN A 888 -13.54 -47.04 26.21
N TYR A 889 -14.14 -46.30 25.28
CA TYR A 889 -14.22 -46.66 23.87
C TYR A 889 -12.84 -46.99 23.27
N ILE A 890 -11.84 -46.16 23.55
CA ILE A 890 -10.49 -46.28 22.97
C ILE A 890 -9.81 -47.58 23.42
N THR A 891 -9.96 -47.97 24.69
CA THR A 891 -9.33 -49.18 25.24
C THR A 891 -9.98 -50.44 24.67
N LEU A 892 -11.32 -50.47 24.61
CA LEU A 892 -12.04 -51.59 24.02
C LEU A 892 -11.73 -51.74 22.53
N LEU A 893 -11.70 -50.62 21.80
CA LEU A 893 -11.36 -50.63 20.38
C LEU A 893 -9.94 -51.17 20.13
N LYS A 894 -8.95 -50.74 20.93
CA LYS A 894 -7.57 -51.26 20.88
C LYS A 894 -7.52 -52.78 21.16
N ASN A 895 -8.31 -53.24 22.12
CA ASN A 895 -8.36 -54.66 22.48
C ASN A 895 -9.10 -55.49 21.43
N ALA A 896 -10.14 -54.94 20.80
CA ALA A 896 -10.86 -55.55 19.68
C ALA A 896 -9.94 -55.67 18.46
N ASP A 897 -9.13 -54.65 18.17
CA ASP A 897 -8.10 -54.69 17.12
C ASP A 897 -7.09 -55.82 17.35
N ALA A 898 -6.57 -55.97 18.58
CA ALA A 898 -5.67 -57.07 18.92
C ALA A 898 -6.31 -58.45 18.70
N ALA A 899 -7.59 -58.61 19.05
CA ALA A 899 -8.34 -59.85 18.83
C ALA A 899 -8.61 -60.11 17.33
N MET A 900 -8.97 -59.07 16.58
CA MET A 900 -9.18 -59.12 15.13
C MET A 900 -7.89 -59.50 14.38
N HIS A 901 -6.75 -58.95 14.78
CA HIS A 901 -5.45 -59.32 14.22
C HIS A 901 -5.13 -60.80 14.42
N LEU A 902 -5.47 -61.37 15.58
CA LEU A 902 -5.32 -62.81 15.81
C LEU A 902 -6.25 -63.63 14.90
N ALA A 903 -7.49 -63.17 14.68
CA ALA A 903 -8.40 -63.80 13.73
C ALA A 903 -7.78 -63.82 12.31
N LYS A 904 -7.08 -62.75 11.91
CA LYS A 904 -6.34 -62.69 10.64
C LYS A 904 -5.17 -63.68 10.58
N GLU A 905 -4.40 -63.84 11.65
CA GLU A 905 -3.26 -64.78 11.69
C GLU A 905 -3.70 -66.26 11.69
N GLN A 906 -4.88 -66.56 12.23
CA GLN A 906 -5.40 -67.93 12.36
C GLN A 906 -6.20 -68.41 11.14
N GLY A 907 -5.98 -67.78 9.98
CA GLY A 907 -6.57 -68.20 8.71
C GLY A 907 -7.68 -67.30 8.18
N ARG A 908 -7.98 -66.17 8.84
CA ARG A 908 -9.03 -65.20 8.43
C ARG A 908 -10.44 -65.81 8.43
N ASN A 909 -11.45 -65.05 8.02
CA ASN A 909 -12.85 -65.52 7.96
C ASN A 909 -13.36 -66.12 9.29
N THR A 910 -13.03 -65.46 10.40
CA THR A 910 -13.34 -65.96 11.76
C THR A 910 -13.44 -64.79 12.74
N PHE A 911 -13.85 -65.09 13.97
CA PHE A 911 -13.91 -64.12 15.06
C PHE A 911 -13.08 -64.57 16.25
N ARG A 912 -12.59 -63.61 17.04
CA ARG A 912 -11.89 -63.87 18.31
C ARG A 912 -12.35 -62.91 19.40
N PHE A 913 -12.54 -63.46 20.59
CA PHE A 913 -12.68 -62.67 21.80
C PHE A 913 -11.31 -62.20 22.27
N PHE A 914 -11.26 -61.00 22.81
CA PHE A 914 -10.11 -60.54 23.54
C PHE A 914 -9.93 -61.37 24.83
N THR A 915 -8.69 -61.73 25.14
CA THR A 915 -8.28 -62.24 26.44
C THR A 915 -7.05 -61.46 26.87
N ARG A 916 -6.84 -61.27 28.18
CA ARG A 916 -5.70 -60.48 28.67
C ARG A 916 -4.34 -61.04 28.23
N GLU A 917 -4.26 -62.36 28.07
CA GLU A 917 -3.08 -63.07 27.53
C GLU A 917 -2.75 -62.68 26.08
N LEU A 918 -3.75 -62.28 25.28
CA LEU A 918 -3.55 -61.82 23.89
C LEU A 918 -2.87 -60.45 23.82
N ASN A 919 -3.20 -59.55 24.74
CA ASN A 919 -2.52 -58.26 24.84
C ASN A 919 -1.06 -58.46 25.23
N ASP A 920 -0.80 -59.33 26.20
CA ASP A 920 0.57 -59.66 26.63
C ASP A 920 1.39 -60.26 25.48
N ARG A 921 0.79 -61.11 24.64
CA ARG A 921 1.50 -61.69 23.49
C ARG A 921 1.79 -60.67 22.38
N SER A 922 0.85 -59.78 22.05
CA SER A 922 1.05 -58.72 21.06
C SER A 922 2.04 -57.66 21.54
N VAL A 923 1.95 -57.24 22.81
CA VAL A 923 2.90 -56.32 23.45
C VAL A 923 4.29 -56.96 23.53
N ARG A 924 4.38 -58.24 23.94
CA ARG A 924 5.65 -58.98 23.99
C ARG A 924 6.26 -59.17 22.61
N ARG A 925 5.47 -59.44 21.57
CA ARG A 925 5.96 -59.57 20.18
C ARG A 925 6.41 -58.23 19.61
N MET A 926 5.71 -57.14 19.93
CA MET A 926 6.12 -55.77 19.56
C MET A 926 7.42 -55.37 20.27
N LEU A 927 7.53 -55.63 21.57
CA LEU A 927 8.77 -55.44 22.33
C LEU A 927 9.91 -56.29 21.76
N LEU A 928 9.69 -57.59 21.55
CA LEU A 928 10.67 -58.47 20.92
C LEU A 928 11.10 -57.96 19.54
N ALA A 929 10.17 -57.55 18.67
CA ALA A 929 10.53 -57.03 17.35
C ALA A 929 11.29 -55.70 17.42
N SER A 930 10.93 -54.83 18.37
CA SER A 930 11.61 -53.55 18.59
C SER A 930 13.03 -53.76 19.12
N HIS A 931 13.21 -54.60 20.13
CA HIS A 931 14.53 -54.89 20.69
C HIS A 931 15.38 -55.74 19.73
N LEU A 932 14.80 -56.69 19.00
CA LEU A 932 15.53 -57.55 18.05
C LEU A 932 16.11 -56.74 16.90
N ARG A 933 15.42 -55.70 16.43
CA ARG A 933 15.96 -54.78 15.40
C ARG A 933 17.27 -54.12 15.84
N ASN A 934 17.40 -53.84 17.13
CA ASN A 934 18.59 -53.23 17.70
C ASN A 934 19.59 -54.25 18.26
N ALA A 935 19.21 -55.53 18.35
CA ALA A 935 20.00 -56.56 19.02
C ALA A 935 21.36 -56.83 18.35
N ILE A 936 21.45 -56.67 17.02
CA ILE A 936 22.72 -56.77 16.29
C ILE A 936 23.63 -55.58 16.63
N ASP A 937 23.09 -54.36 16.55
CA ASP A 937 23.83 -53.12 16.79
C ASP A 937 24.26 -52.99 18.27
N ASN A 938 23.45 -53.51 19.19
CA ASN A 938 23.73 -53.54 20.63
C ASN A 938 24.65 -54.71 21.05
N GLY A 939 25.04 -55.60 20.14
CA GLY A 939 25.89 -56.76 20.46
C GLY A 939 25.22 -57.78 21.38
N GLU A 940 23.89 -57.86 21.37
CA GLU A 940 23.09 -58.73 22.25
C GLU A 940 22.96 -60.17 21.73
N LEU A 941 23.43 -60.44 20.51
CA LEU A 941 23.42 -61.77 19.90
C LEU A 941 24.78 -62.46 20.07
N VAL A 942 24.77 -63.64 20.69
CA VAL A 942 25.97 -64.44 20.94
C VAL A 942 25.86 -65.82 20.30
N LEU A 943 26.99 -66.37 19.87
CA LEU A 943 27.08 -67.70 19.28
C LEU A 943 27.49 -68.71 20.34
N HIS A 944 26.65 -69.71 20.57
CA HIS A 944 26.97 -70.86 21.39
C HIS A 944 27.34 -72.03 20.47
N TYR A 945 28.46 -72.68 20.76
CA TYR A 945 28.92 -73.86 20.01
C TYR A 945 28.55 -75.10 20.79
N GLN A 946 27.60 -75.88 20.27
CA GLN A 946 27.22 -77.15 20.86
C GLN A 946 28.02 -78.27 20.20
N PRO A 947 28.90 -78.97 20.93
CA PRO A 947 29.73 -80.02 20.35
C PRO A 947 28.87 -81.22 19.93
N VAL A 948 29.09 -81.68 18.69
CA VAL A 948 28.57 -82.94 18.19
C VAL A 948 29.66 -84.00 18.39
N VAL A 949 29.40 -84.95 19.29
CA VAL A 949 30.33 -86.00 19.66
C VAL A 949 30.05 -87.28 18.89
N ASN A 950 31.10 -87.94 18.41
CA ASN A 950 31.01 -89.30 17.92
C ASN A 950 30.83 -90.24 19.12
N LEU A 951 29.70 -90.95 19.16
CA LEU A 951 29.33 -91.80 20.30
C LEU A 951 30.22 -93.04 20.46
N THR A 952 31.07 -93.35 19.48
CA THR A 952 31.91 -94.56 19.47
C THR A 952 33.25 -94.34 20.19
N ASP A 953 33.83 -93.15 20.06
CA ASP A 953 35.13 -92.79 20.64
C ASP A 953 35.07 -91.51 21.49
N GLU A 954 33.86 -90.97 21.71
CA GLU A 954 33.53 -89.75 22.46
C GLU A 954 34.27 -88.49 21.99
N ARG A 955 34.87 -88.53 20.79
CA ARG A 955 35.58 -87.39 20.23
C ARG A 955 34.60 -86.40 19.62
N ILE A 956 34.83 -85.11 19.87
CA ILE A 956 34.10 -84.03 19.21
C ILE A 956 34.46 -84.05 17.72
N VAL A 957 33.47 -84.28 16.86
CA VAL A 957 33.66 -84.37 15.40
C VAL A 957 33.16 -83.13 14.66
N ALA A 958 32.21 -82.41 15.25
CA ALA A 958 31.71 -81.14 14.73
C ALA A 958 31.16 -80.28 15.88
N ALA A 959 30.73 -79.06 15.56
CA ALA A 959 29.94 -78.25 16.47
C ALA A 959 28.78 -77.60 15.70
N GLU A 960 27.58 -77.62 16.28
CA GLU A 960 26.46 -76.83 15.80
C GLU A 960 26.56 -75.42 16.40
N VAL A 961 26.47 -74.41 15.53
CA VAL A 961 26.55 -73.00 15.95
C VAL A 961 25.14 -72.48 16.14
N LEU A 962 24.77 -72.18 17.37
CA LEU A 962 23.44 -71.74 17.75
C LEU A 962 23.49 -70.27 18.20
N MET A 963 22.72 -69.43 17.51
CA MET A 963 22.57 -68.03 17.92
C MET A 963 21.66 -67.95 19.15
N ARG A 964 22.08 -67.15 20.14
CA ARG A 964 21.37 -66.88 21.39
C ARG A 964 21.24 -65.38 21.57
N TRP A 965 20.10 -64.93 22.07
CA TRP A 965 19.86 -63.52 22.31
C TRP A 965 19.85 -63.24 23.81
N GLN A 966 20.83 -62.45 24.25
CA GLN A 966 20.99 -62.01 25.64
C GLN A 966 20.61 -60.54 25.73
N ASN A 967 19.38 -60.28 26.16
CA ASN A 967 18.90 -58.92 26.33
C ASN A 967 18.96 -58.52 27.81
N LEU A 968 19.57 -57.38 28.13
CA LEU A 968 19.77 -56.90 29.50
C LEU A 968 18.45 -56.65 30.26
N GLU A 969 17.37 -56.32 29.56
CA GLU A 969 16.06 -56.02 30.16
C GLU A 969 15.12 -57.24 30.17
N MET A 970 15.16 -58.07 29.13
CA MET A 970 14.26 -59.24 28.98
C MET A 970 14.87 -60.57 29.44
N GLY A 971 16.17 -60.61 29.73
CA GLY A 971 16.92 -61.83 30.07
C GLY A 971 17.33 -62.66 28.85
N ASP A 972 17.75 -63.90 29.10
CA ASP A 972 18.11 -64.86 28.03
C ASP A 972 16.85 -65.34 27.30
N ILE A 973 16.75 -65.01 26.00
CA ILE A 973 15.58 -65.37 25.17
C ILE A 973 15.89 -66.67 24.41
N PRO A 974 15.12 -67.77 24.62
CA PRO A 974 15.37 -69.04 23.96
C PRO A 974 14.92 -69.03 22.49
N PRO A 975 15.42 -69.96 21.65
CA PRO A 975 15.17 -69.96 20.20
C PRO A 975 13.73 -70.29 19.77
N GLY A 976 12.87 -70.73 20.69
CA GLY A 976 11.51 -71.19 20.41
C GLY A 976 10.42 -70.15 20.68
N VAL A 977 10.78 -68.87 20.87
CA VAL A 977 9.87 -67.77 21.23
C VAL A 977 9.27 -67.08 20.01
#